data_AF-A0AA40DRG8-F1
#
_entry.id   AF-A0AA40DRG8-F1
#
_cell.length_a   1.000
_cell.length_b   1.000
_cell.length_c   1.000
_cell.angle_alpha   90.00
_cell.angle_beta   90.00
_cell.angle_gamma   90.00
#
_symmetry.space_group_name_H-M   'P 1'
#
loop_
_entity.id
_entity.type
_entity.pdbx_description
1 polymer ?
#
loop_
_entity_poly.entity_id
_entity_poly.type
_entity_poly.pdbx_seq_one_letter_code
_entity_poly.pdbx_strand_id
1 'polypeptide(L)'
;MSVSSVRIYINMALEYLDSPYRVDDVEPNLVQAEQRLANLSPEDAAPLVAQIADIRAKLDNLVKPADARQISAAQGKIRQARDYIDTNRGRLSQSDKDFVEELFRGAVQFLDQITDANKADRLKAPVLDEIAQIRAQYGTDSSAPPPPPKPATPPPPSQNYYNAKRAVFWANEYFTSPGRIGQVEPELAKAETLLEGDGSAEAAGLAAEIASMREKLADMVSPEDERNVSAAQGKLRQIRNHADRNGGRVSDSDKEFFEQLCRGAVEYLDKITHPRKADELKAPVLAEISRIRAQYGVTGPAPSAPAPAPPSKPQNYPPPSQNFYNAKRKVFWANDYFTTPGRIGQTEPELAQAEELLKNDASREADDLRAEIAGLRQKVADMLRPSGQGQARSVPGQAQSVDMNTLSFDDQDRLNRAKRAIGQARNNIESNRTEGVENLFFDATSLMAPVGDAHKTNLVAEIEQLRRDLEATRLAESTRRLTGELDRGLGRVEMDTDAPDRLPYSVQLFKQRLEQDDVRQTLTPEAYRGYETRLAELLAAGAARVKAETLDRANPALQRLHDRLAANPFTDLTQYDASKLDGELRSMRWQVEREITKLPDDDADRLRIHDELKRTDAQVEAYSNDWALAGVHKAVRHGWQMILDEIAGWEDEALDADAAPLDDPRMPQTRLAIQRVHYYLHRDSSAQGTRDENPGDAVVAAVDAEAGQLLAAAGSKLAAAFDALVAAAEQLPPPVEDRWLRDKPGSLLSSARGALEGTASSDAVLARIQALDTRWQGALADVQKAREELGAKLARDALQQWPATVAAIPDVISAANGFDPSAARPGDAVLLAGVYNRAGWDFDGGQYGFAMRFAGVPLGGVYEGYVDKALDHAAYELKLAIDDHKPWDVVGVVLGPGSIRERTKRVIRRGGVEETVEEWLPIDCLRLRVVALRAGPVVVGPQS
;
A
#
# COMPACT_ATOMS: atom_id res chain seq x y z
N MET A 1 -0.29 50.80 14.29
CA MET A 1 -0.38 49.52 13.52
C MET A 1 -1.81 49.03 13.59
N SER A 2 -2.29 48.28 12.59
CA SER A 2 -3.67 47.76 12.60
C SER A 2 -3.77 46.41 13.32
N VAL A 3 -4.92 46.15 13.95
CA VAL A 3 -5.34 44.83 14.47
C VAL A 3 -5.15 43.73 13.42
N SER A 4 -5.38 44.04 12.14
CA SER A 4 -5.19 43.13 11.01
C SER A 4 -3.76 42.60 10.93
N SER A 5 -2.76 43.42 11.24
CA SER A 5 -1.35 43.00 11.18
C SER A 5 -0.98 42.00 12.29
N VAL A 6 -1.56 42.11 13.48
CA VAL A 6 -1.36 41.14 14.58
C VAL A 6 -2.11 39.83 14.26
N ARG A 7 -3.32 39.93 13.72
CA ARG A 7 -4.12 38.76 13.31
C ARG A 7 -3.46 37.92 12.23
N ILE A 8 -2.66 38.50 11.33
CA ILE A 8 -1.90 37.71 10.34
C ILE A 8 -0.96 36.73 11.03
N TYR A 9 -0.18 37.18 12.02
CA TYR A 9 0.76 36.31 12.76
C TYR A 9 0.05 35.30 13.64
N ILE A 10 -1.07 35.67 14.28
CA ILE A 10 -1.90 34.75 15.06
C ILE A 10 -2.49 33.66 14.14
N ASN A 11 -2.98 34.03 12.95
CA ASN A 11 -3.52 33.07 11.98
C ASN A 11 -2.43 32.15 11.40
N MET A 12 -1.23 32.68 11.12
CA MET A 12 -0.08 31.86 10.71
C MET A 12 0.33 30.89 11.84
N ALA A 13 0.33 31.35 13.10
CA ALA A 13 0.60 30.50 14.24
C ALA A 13 -0.45 29.38 14.39
N LEU A 14 -1.74 29.67 14.15
CA LEU A 14 -2.82 28.68 14.13
C LEU A 14 -2.65 27.67 12.96
N GLU A 15 -2.37 28.15 11.76
CA GLU A 15 -2.12 27.31 10.59
C GLU A 15 -0.93 26.37 10.82
N TYR A 16 0.11 26.86 11.50
CA TYR A 16 1.31 26.06 11.81
C TYR A 16 1.11 25.14 13.00
N LEU A 17 0.21 25.49 13.93
CA LEU A 17 -0.22 24.62 15.01
C LEU A 17 -0.92 23.35 14.49
N ASP A 18 -1.70 23.49 13.41
CA ASP A 18 -2.37 22.38 12.72
C ASP A 18 -1.42 21.58 11.81
N SER A 19 -0.23 22.12 11.53
CA SER A 19 0.77 21.46 10.68
C SER A 19 1.81 20.72 11.53
N PRO A 20 1.89 19.38 11.44
CA PRO A 20 2.86 18.63 12.24
C PRO A 20 4.31 19.08 11.94
N TYR A 21 4.61 19.48 10.70
CA TYR A 21 5.97 19.84 10.28
C TYR A 21 6.40 21.27 10.64
N ARG A 22 5.49 22.13 11.13
CA ARG A 22 5.76 23.56 11.33
C ARG A 22 5.50 24.05 12.75
N VAL A 23 5.35 23.14 13.70
CA VAL A 23 5.19 23.46 15.13
C VAL A 23 6.29 24.38 15.67
N ASP A 24 7.53 24.26 15.15
CA ASP A 24 8.65 25.12 15.56
C ASP A 24 8.49 26.59 15.13
N ASP A 25 7.67 26.87 14.11
CA ASP A 25 7.39 28.22 13.63
C ASP A 25 6.27 28.91 14.43
N VAL A 26 5.53 28.20 15.30
CA VAL A 26 4.39 28.75 16.05
C VAL A 26 4.84 29.83 17.04
N GLU A 27 5.79 29.52 17.92
CA GLU A 27 6.25 30.47 18.95
C GLU A 27 6.91 31.74 18.37
N PRO A 28 7.78 31.67 17.34
CA PRO A 28 8.28 32.87 16.66
C PRO A 28 7.17 33.79 16.14
N ASN A 29 6.08 33.23 15.57
CA ASN A 29 4.95 34.02 15.11
C ASN A 29 4.14 34.64 16.27
N LEU A 30 3.99 33.92 17.39
CA LEU A 30 3.36 34.47 18.60
C LEU A 30 4.19 35.60 19.22
N VAL A 31 5.52 35.47 19.30
CA VAL A 31 6.41 36.54 19.75
C VAL A 31 6.30 37.77 18.84
N GLN A 32 6.24 37.58 17.51
CA GLN A 32 6.00 38.69 16.57
C GLN A 32 4.62 39.34 16.76
N ALA A 33 3.59 38.56 17.07
CA ALA A 33 2.27 39.08 17.40
C ALA A 33 2.32 39.94 18.68
N GLU A 34 2.99 39.47 19.73
CA GLU A 34 3.14 40.19 21.01
C GLU A 34 3.92 41.50 20.89
N GLN A 35 5.02 41.51 20.16
CA GLN A 35 5.79 42.74 19.91
C GLN A 35 4.93 43.82 19.25
N ARG A 36 3.95 43.41 18.42
CA ARG A 36 3.04 44.33 17.73
C ARG A 36 1.84 44.73 18.60
N LEU A 37 1.46 43.92 19.60
CA LEU A 37 0.41 44.25 20.56
C LEU A 37 0.73 45.50 21.38
N ALA A 38 2.00 45.80 21.64
CA ALA A 38 2.43 47.00 22.38
C ALA A 38 2.00 48.33 21.73
N ASN A 39 1.59 48.31 20.46
CA ASN A 39 1.14 49.49 19.71
C ASN A 39 -0.38 49.59 19.54
N LEU A 40 -1.15 48.71 20.19
CA LEU A 40 -2.62 48.72 20.19
C LEU A 40 -3.16 49.29 21.50
N SER A 41 -4.41 49.75 21.46
CA SER A 41 -5.12 50.11 22.69
C SER A 41 -5.31 48.86 23.58
N PRO A 42 -5.39 49.01 24.91
CA PRO A 42 -5.65 47.88 25.80
C PRO A 42 -6.94 47.12 25.48
N GLU A 43 -7.98 47.83 25.02
CA GLU A 43 -9.27 47.24 24.63
C GLU A 43 -9.15 46.36 23.38
N ASP A 44 -8.38 46.80 22.37
CA ASP A 44 -8.15 46.01 21.15
C ASP A 44 -7.14 44.87 21.35
N ALA A 45 -6.21 45.03 22.29
CA ALA A 45 -5.17 44.03 22.58
C ALA A 45 -5.69 42.85 23.40
N ALA A 46 -6.62 43.09 24.34
CA ALA A 46 -7.13 42.07 25.26
C ALA A 46 -7.61 40.76 24.59
N PRO A 47 -8.47 40.77 23.54
CA PRO A 47 -8.92 39.54 22.89
C PRO A 47 -7.79 38.80 22.15
N LEU A 48 -6.77 39.53 21.67
CA LEU A 48 -5.63 38.94 20.98
C LEU A 48 -4.64 38.32 21.96
N VAL A 49 -4.43 38.93 23.14
CA VAL A 49 -3.64 38.34 24.24
C VAL A 49 -4.26 37.02 24.69
N ALA A 50 -5.60 36.97 24.83
CA ALA A 50 -6.30 35.73 25.17
C ALA A 50 -6.11 34.64 24.11
N GLN A 51 -6.13 34.99 22.82
CA GLN A 51 -5.86 34.04 21.72
C GLN A 51 -4.41 33.54 21.73
N ILE A 52 -3.43 34.41 21.96
CA ILE A 52 -2.02 34.01 22.06
C ILE A 52 -1.82 33.05 23.24
N ALA A 53 -2.46 33.32 24.39
CA ALA A 53 -2.42 32.43 25.54
C ALA A 53 -3.05 31.05 25.25
N ASP A 54 -4.19 31.01 24.55
CA ASP A 54 -4.83 29.75 24.13
C ASP A 54 -3.94 28.95 23.16
N ILE A 55 -3.31 29.62 22.18
CA ILE A 55 -2.39 28.96 21.24
C ILE A 55 -1.16 28.41 21.97
N ARG A 56 -0.59 29.15 22.93
CA ARG A 56 0.53 28.64 23.75
C ARG A 56 0.13 27.45 24.62
N ALA A 57 -1.07 27.45 25.19
CA ALA A 57 -1.58 26.31 25.94
C ALA A 57 -1.75 25.07 25.05
N LYS A 58 -2.20 25.24 23.80
CA LYS A 58 -2.26 24.15 22.81
C LYS A 58 -0.87 23.69 22.38
N LEU A 59 0.05 24.63 22.12
CA LEU A 59 1.44 24.34 21.77
C LEU A 59 2.15 23.57 22.87
N ASP A 60 1.87 23.85 24.15
CA ASP A 60 2.44 23.11 25.27
C ASP A 60 2.01 21.63 25.30
N ASN A 61 0.81 21.32 24.79
CA ASN A 61 0.32 19.95 24.69
C ASN A 61 0.80 19.20 23.43
N LEU A 62 1.30 19.91 22.42
CA LEU A 62 1.84 19.28 21.22
C LEU A 62 3.26 18.75 21.45
N VAL A 63 3.49 17.55 20.92
CA VAL A 63 4.81 16.92 20.86
C VAL A 63 5.39 17.18 19.48
N LYS A 64 6.62 17.67 19.41
CA LYS A 64 7.30 17.90 18.13
C LYS A 64 7.44 16.57 17.36
N PRO A 65 7.33 16.53 16.03
CA PRO A 65 7.47 15.27 15.28
C PRO A 65 8.81 14.58 15.47
N ALA A 66 9.89 15.34 15.68
CA ALA A 66 11.19 14.78 16.00
C ALA A 66 11.15 14.02 17.33
N ASP A 67 10.66 14.65 18.39
CA ASP A 67 10.53 14.04 19.72
C ASP A 67 9.49 12.89 19.72
N ALA A 68 8.39 13.03 18.97
CA ALA A 68 7.40 11.96 18.80
C ALA A 68 8.00 10.73 18.13
N ARG A 69 8.86 10.90 17.12
CA ARG A 69 9.62 9.80 16.50
C ARG A 69 10.54 9.11 17.51
N GLN A 70 11.18 9.87 18.40
CA GLN A 70 12.01 9.29 19.46
C GLN A 70 11.20 8.48 20.47
N ILE A 71 10.03 8.99 20.89
CA ILE A 71 9.11 8.26 21.77
C ILE A 71 8.62 6.97 21.10
N SER A 72 8.22 7.03 19.82
CA SER A 72 7.81 5.83 19.08
C SER A 72 8.94 4.81 18.90
N ALA A 73 10.18 5.27 18.65
CA ALA A 73 11.34 4.39 18.56
C ALA A 73 11.64 3.71 19.91
N ALA A 74 11.55 4.46 21.01
CA ALA A 74 11.69 3.92 22.37
C ALA A 74 10.60 2.88 22.69
N GLN A 75 9.34 3.17 22.36
CA GLN A 75 8.22 2.23 22.50
C GLN A 75 8.39 0.99 21.63
N GLY A 76 8.98 1.12 20.44
CA GLY A 76 9.34 -0.02 19.58
C GLY A 76 10.33 -0.97 20.25
N LYS A 77 11.34 -0.42 20.94
CA LYS A 77 12.31 -1.21 21.73
C LYS A 77 11.67 -1.90 22.93
N ILE A 78 10.75 -1.21 23.63
CA ILE A 78 9.98 -1.80 24.73
C ILE A 78 9.10 -2.96 24.24
N ARG A 79 8.49 -2.82 23.07
CA ARG A 79 7.70 -3.90 22.45
C ARG A 79 8.57 -5.11 22.11
N GLN A 80 9.72 -4.90 21.47
CA GLN A 80 10.70 -5.97 21.20
C GLN A 80 11.10 -6.71 22.48
N ALA A 81 11.32 -5.98 23.58
CA ALA A 81 11.62 -6.56 24.87
C ALA A 81 10.46 -7.42 25.40
N ARG A 82 9.21 -6.92 25.35
CA ARG A 82 8.02 -7.71 25.75
C ARG A 82 7.85 -8.98 24.92
N ASP A 83 7.93 -8.86 23.60
CA ASP A 83 7.78 -10.00 22.69
C ASP A 83 8.84 -11.08 22.97
N TYR A 84 10.08 -10.67 23.27
CA TYR A 84 11.15 -11.57 23.66
C TYR A 84 10.86 -12.27 25.00
N ILE A 85 10.33 -11.55 25.99
CA ILE A 85 9.93 -12.10 27.28
C ILE A 85 8.82 -13.13 27.12
N ASP A 86 7.79 -12.80 26.35
CA ASP A 86 6.63 -13.65 26.10
C ASP A 86 7.01 -14.91 25.33
N THR A 87 7.89 -14.79 24.32
CA THR A 87 8.40 -15.93 23.54
C THR A 87 9.14 -16.93 24.43
N ASN A 88 9.84 -16.45 25.46
CA ASN A 88 10.53 -17.27 26.45
C ASN A 88 9.65 -17.63 27.66
N ARG A 89 8.33 -17.41 27.59
CA ARG A 89 7.34 -17.72 28.64
C ARG A 89 7.69 -17.13 30.00
N GLY A 90 8.31 -15.94 30.02
CA GLY A 90 8.78 -15.27 31.23
C GLY A 90 9.96 -15.95 31.95
N ARG A 91 10.50 -17.06 31.42
CA ARG A 91 11.65 -17.78 32.00
C ARG A 91 12.92 -17.40 31.24
N LEU A 92 13.47 -16.24 31.59
CA LEU A 92 14.69 -15.73 30.97
C LEU A 92 15.94 -16.34 31.63
N SER A 93 16.84 -16.86 30.81
CA SER A 93 18.23 -17.11 31.26
C SER A 93 18.94 -15.79 31.57
N GLN A 94 20.13 -15.83 32.17
CA GLN A 94 20.88 -14.60 32.42
C GLN A 94 21.22 -13.84 31.13
N SER A 95 21.62 -14.55 30.07
CA SER A 95 21.88 -13.93 28.75
C SER A 95 20.63 -13.30 28.15
N ASP A 96 19.46 -13.90 28.37
CA ASP A 96 18.18 -13.35 27.91
C ASP A 96 17.81 -12.06 28.67
N LYS A 97 18.07 -12.01 29.98
CA LYS A 97 17.89 -10.80 30.80
C LYS A 97 18.83 -9.69 30.32
N ASP A 98 20.08 -10.02 30.02
CA ASP A 98 21.07 -9.06 29.51
C ASP A 98 20.64 -8.47 28.16
N PHE A 99 20.07 -9.30 27.26
CA PHE A 99 19.52 -8.83 25.99
C PHE A 99 18.31 -7.90 26.17
N VAL A 100 17.37 -8.24 27.06
CA VAL A 100 16.22 -7.37 27.39
C VAL A 100 16.69 -6.02 27.96
N GLU A 101 17.72 -6.02 28.81
CA GLU A 101 18.33 -4.80 29.35
C GLU A 101 19.04 -3.96 28.28
N GLU A 102 19.64 -4.59 27.27
CA GLU A 102 20.20 -3.88 26.11
C GLU A 102 19.11 -3.15 25.31
N LEU A 103 17.95 -3.79 25.11
CA LEU A 103 16.80 -3.14 24.46
C LEU A 103 16.29 -1.95 25.27
N PHE A 104 16.19 -2.06 26.59
CA PHE A 104 15.82 -0.93 27.45
C PHE A 104 16.84 0.20 27.42
N ARG A 105 18.14 -0.11 27.38
CA ARG A 105 19.17 0.92 27.20
C ARG A 105 18.99 1.65 25.86
N GLY A 106 18.69 0.92 24.79
CA GLY A 106 18.36 1.51 23.49
C GLY A 106 17.12 2.41 23.55
N ALA A 107 16.07 2.01 24.27
CA ALA A 107 14.89 2.84 24.48
C ALA A 107 15.23 4.15 25.20
N VAL A 108 16.02 4.09 26.29
CA VAL A 108 16.47 5.27 27.03
C VAL A 108 17.33 6.20 26.17
N GLN A 109 18.20 5.65 25.31
CA GLN A 109 19.01 6.46 24.38
C GLN A 109 18.15 7.28 23.41
N PHE A 110 17.05 6.72 22.88
CA PHE A 110 16.13 7.49 22.05
C PHE A 110 15.42 8.59 22.86
N LEU A 111 14.97 8.27 24.08
CA LEU A 111 14.39 9.26 24.98
C LEU A 111 15.36 10.42 25.26
N ASP A 112 16.64 10.15 25.44
CA ASP A 112 17.67 11.18 25.67
C ASP A 112 17.92 12.10 24.47
N GLN A 113 17.43 11.75 23.28
CA GLN A 113 17.46 12.60 22.08
C GLN A 113 16.26 13.56 21.99
N ILE A 114 15.32 13.55 22.95
CA ILE A 114 14.23 14.52 23.00
C ILE A 114 14.81 15.91 23.25
N THR A 115 14.59 16.81 22.29
CA THR A 115 15.26 18.12 22.25
C THR A 115 14.52 19.21 23.02
N ASP A 116 13.21 19.05 23.24
CA ASP A 116 12.42 20.00 24.02
C ASP A 116 12.64 19.81 25.52
N ALA A 117 13.64 20.52 26.06
CA ALA A 117 14.04 20.44 27.47
C ALA A 117 12.89 20.73 28.46
N ASN A 118 11.92 21.56 28.09
CA ASN A 118 10.79 21.91 28.97
C ASN A 118 9.76 20.78 29.07
N LYS A 119 9.71 19.89 28.08
CA LYS A 119 8.76 18.78 28.01
C LYS A 119 9.41 17.41 28.18
N ALA A 120 10.73 17.33 28.12
CA ALA A 120 11.50 16.09 28.18
C ALA A 120 11.07 15.22 29.35
N ASP A 121 11.04 15.75 30.59
CA ASP A 121 10.66 14.95 31.77
C ASP A 121 9.22 14.42 31.69
N ARG A 122 8.28 15.25 31.22
CA ARG A 122 6.86 14.86 31.05
C ARG A 122 6.69 13.76 30.00
N LEU A 123 7.46 13.83 28.91
CA LEU A 123 7.40 12.87 27.80
C LEU A 123 8.15 11.56 28.10
N LYS A 124 9.25 11.63 28.87
CA LYS A 124 10.05 10.48 29.27
C LYS A 124 9.37 9.65 30.36
N ALA A 125 8.74 10.30 31.33
CA ALA A 125 8.24 9.64 32.55
C ALA A 125 7.34 8.41 32.27
N PRO A 126 6.31 8.47 31.39
CA PRO A 126 5.47 7.29 31.14
C PRO A 126 6.23 6.10 30.56
N VAL A 127 7.22 6.37 29.69
CA VAL A 127 8.02 5.32 29.03
C VAL A 127 9.02 4.72 30.02
N LEU A 128 9.61 5.53 30.90
CA LEU A 128 10.49 5.06 31.97
C LEU A 128 9.73 4.25 33.04
N ASP A 129 8.52 4.68 33.39
CA ASP A 129 7.63 3.94 34.29
C ASP A 129 7.25 2.57 33.70
N GLU A 130 6.99 2.50 32.39
CA GLU A 130 6.72 1.25 31.69
C GLU A 130 7.94 0.31 31.72
N ILE A 131 9.16 0.82 31.47
CA ILE A 131 10.40 0.05 31.61
C ILE A 131 10.55 -0.48 33.05
N ALA A 132 10.29 0.37 34.05
CA ALA A 132 10.37 -0.02 35.46
C ALA A 132 9.35 -1.11 35.83
N GLN A 133 8.12 -1.02 35.32
CA GLN A 133 7.10 -2.04 35.50
C GLN A 133 7.51 -3.38 34.88
N ILE A 134 8.03 -3.38 33.66
CA ILE A 134 8.47 -4.63 33.00
C ILE A 134 9.66 -5.23 33.75
N ARG A 135 10.64 -4.41 34.18
CA ARG A 135 11.75 -4.84 35.05
C ARG A 135 11.24 -5.50 36.34
N ALA A 136 10.21 -4.95 36.96
CA ALA A 136 9.62 -5.54 38.16
C ALA A 136 8.97 -6.91 37.89
N GLN A 137 8.40 -7.12 36.71
CA GLN A 137 7.73 -8.38 36.34
C GLN A 137 8.67 -9.57 36.15
N TYR A 138 9.87 -9.35 35.58
CA TYR A 138 10.84 -10.44 35.35
C TYR A 138 12.04 -10.40 36.32
N GLY A 139 12.21 -9.32 37.08
CA GLY A 139 13.33 -9.10 38.01
C GLY A 139 13.06 -9.54 39.45
N THR A 140 11.79 -9.74 39.85
CA THR A 140 11.50 -10.31 41.17
C THR A 140 11.54 -11.82 41.13
N ASP A 141 12.51 -12.43 41.83
CA ASP A 141 12.47 -13.83 42.29
C ASP A 141 11.36 -14.02 43.34
N SER A 142 10.12 -13.64 43.02
CA SER A 142 9.02 -13.54 43.96
C SER A 142 8.39 -14.91 44.24
N SER A 143 8.88 -15.55 45.31
CA SER A 143 8.14 -16.53 46.09
C SER A 143 7.12 -15.84 47.02
N ALA A 144 6.09 -15.18 46.47
CA ALA A 144 5.04 -14.54 47.28
C ALA A 144 3.89 -15.52 47.65
N PRO A 145 3.27 -15.36 48.84
CA PRO A 145 2.27 -16.30 49.38
C PRO A 145 0.91 -16.19 48.69
N PRO A 146 0.08 -17.27 48.73
CA PRO A 146 -1.05 -17.41 47.84
C PRO A 146 -2.24 -16.51 48.21
N PRO A 147 -2.94 -15.93 47.21
CA PRO A 147 -4.20 -15.24 47.40
C PRO A 147 -5.34 -16.22 47.74
N PRO A 148 -6.45 -15.74 48.35
CA PRO A 148 -7.60 -16.57 48.73
C PRO A 148 -8.21 -17.31 47.51
N PRO A 149 -8.91 -18.44 47.75
CA PRO A 149 -9.23 -19.42 46.72
C PRO A 149 -10.02 -18.79 45.57
N LYS A 150 -9.38 -18.81 44.41
CA LYS A 150 -9.92 -18.30 43.15
C LYS A 150 -11.03 -19.24 42.68
N PRO A 151 -12.19 -18.72 42.25
CA PRO A 151 -13.25 -19.53 41.64
C PRO A 151 -12.67 -20.33 40.46
N ALA A 152 -13.22 -21.53 40.23
CA ALA A 152 -12.78 -22.52 39.24
C ALA A 152 -12.18 -21.86 37.99
N THR A 153 -10.87 -22.05 37.80
CA THR A 153 -10.14 -21.47 36.69
C THR A 153 -10.73 -21.97 35.38
N PRO A 154 -11.09 -21.07 34.44
CA PRO A 154 -11.54 -21.47 33.12
C PRO A 154 -10.46 -22.33 32.44
N PRO A 155 -10.85 -23.22 31.52
CA PRO A 155 -9.92 -24.07 30.80
C PRO A 155 -8.86 -23.22 30.08
N PRO A 156 -7.59 -23.66 30.03
CA PRO A 156 -6.55 -22.95 29.31
C PRO A 156 -6.91 -22.85 27.81
N PRO A 157 -6.51 -21.76 27.13
CA PRO A 157 -6.82 -21.55 25.72
C PRO A 157 -6.22 -22.66 24.85
N SER A 158 -6.95 -23.05 23.80
CA SER A 158 -6.53 -24.09 22.87
C SER A 158 -5.36 -23.65 21.98
N GLN A 159 -4.73 -24.59 21.26
CA GLN A 159 -3.74 -24.24 20.23
C GLN A 159 -4.36 -23.35 19.13
N ASN A 160 -5.65 -23.51 18.85
CA ASN A 160 -6.36 -22.71 17.86
C ASN A 160 -6.53 -21.25 18.29
N TYR A 161 -6.60 -20.96 19.59
CA TYR A 161 -6.60 -19.59 20.11
C TYR A 161 -5.36 -18.81 19.64
N TYR A 162 -4.16 -19.40 19.70
CA TYR A 162 -2.94 -18.72 19.26
C TYR A 162 -2.92 -18.46 17.76
N ASN A 163 -3.46 -19.39 16.96
CA ASN A 163 -3.62 -19.21 15.52
C ASN A 163 -4.66 -18.13 15.20
N ALA A 164 -5.78 -18.08 15.94
CA ALA A 164 -6.80 -17.05 15.83
C ALA A 164 -6.21 -15.68 16.19
N LYS A 165 -5.43 -15.59 17.28
CA LYS A 165 -4.76 -14.37 17.71
C LYS A 165 -3.79 -13.84 16.65
N ARG A 166 -3.07 -14.74 15.98
CA ARG A 166 -2.20 -14.37 14.84
C ARG A 166 -3.01 -13.87 13.64
N ALA A 167 -4.17 -14.44 13.35
CA ALA A 167 -5.05 -13.94 12.29
C ALA A 167 -5.64 -12.55 12.61
N VAL A 168 -6.08 -12.32 13.86
CA VAL A 168 -6.50 -10.98 14.34
C VAL A 168 -5.37 -9.95 14.25
N PHE A 169 -4.14 -10.35 14.59
CA PHE A 169 -2.96 -9.51 14.42
C PHE A 169 -2.79 -9.04 12.96
N TRP A 170 -2.81 -9.96 11.99
CA TRP A 170 -2.70 -9.62 10.57
C TRP A 170 -3.88 -8.78 10.08
N ALA A 171 -5.09 -9.10 10.53
CA ALA A 171 -6.27 -8.30 10.23
C ALA A 171 -6.11 -6.84 10.72
N ASN A 172 -5.53 -6.62 11.90
CA ASN A 172 -5.26 -5.27 12.43
C ASN A 172 -4.13 -4.56 11.65
N GLU A 173 -3.10 -5.31 11.23
CA GLU A 173 -2.02 -4.77 10.39
C GLU A 173 -2.54 -4.34 9.01
N TYR A 174 -3.41 -5.14 8.39
CA TYR A 174 -4.08 -4.79 7.14
C TYR A 174 -5.07 -3.64 7.31
N PHE A 175 -5.73 -3.54 8.46
CA PHE A 175 -6.65 -2.44 8.78
C PHE A 175 -5.92 -1.09 8.84
N THR A 176 -4.67 -1.08 9.31
CA THR A 176 -3.85 0.13 9.42
C THR A 176 -2.97 0.42 8.19
N SER A 177 -2.86 -0.53 7.26
CA SER A 177 -2.03 -0.41 6.05
C SER A 177 -2.83 0.10 4.84
N PRO A 178 -2.47 1.26 4.25
CA PRO A 178 -3.15 1.78 3.06
C PRO A 178 -3.20 0.75 1.91
N GLY A 179 -4.39 0.56 1.32
CA GLY A 179 -4.60 -0.32 0.17
C GLY A 179 -4.77 -1.81 0.47
N ARG A 180 -4.70 -2.25 1.74
CA ARG A 180 -4.87 -3.67 2.13
C ARG A 180 -6.17 -3.98 2.87
N ILE A 181 -7.07 -3.02 2.99
CA ILE A 181 -8.29 -3.17 3.80
C ILE A 181 -9.19 -4.35 3.36
N GLY A 182 -9.16 -4.72 2.08
CA GLY A 182 -9.89 -5.89 1.57
C GLY A 182 -9.42 -7.25 2.14
N GLN A 183 -8.25 -7.30 2.79
CA GLN A 183 -7.70 -8.50 3.42
C GLN A 183 -8.09 -8.65 4.89
N VAL A 184 -8.72 -7.63 5.49
CA VAL A 184 -9.10 -7.62 6.92
C VAL A 184 -10.20 -8.65 7.18
N GLU A 185 -11.28 -8.64 6.40
CA GLU A 185 -12.44 -9.50 6.61
C GLU A 185 -12.12 -11.01 6.46
N PRO A 186 -11.35 -11.47 5.45
CA PRO A 186 -10.91 -12.86 5.36
C PRO A 186 -10.12 -13.36 6.59
N GLU A 187 -9.22 -12.54 7.13
CA GLU A 187 -8.44 -12.91 8.32
C GLU A 187 -9.30 -12.90 9.59
N LEU A 188 -10.27 -11.99 9.72
CA LEU A 188 -11.24 -12.01 10.81
C LEU A 188 -12.14 -13.26 10.75
N ALA A 189 -12.65 -13.63 9.57
CA ALA A 189 -13.44 -14.85 9.39
C ALA A 189 -12.65 -16.13 9.72
N LYS A 190 -11.37 -16.17 9.32
CA LYS A 190 -10.45 -17.24 9.69
C LYS A 190 -10.21 -17.30 11.21
N ALA A 191 -10.05 -16.15 11.87
CA ALA A 191 -9.91 -16.10 13.32
C ALA A 191 -11.14 -16.65 14.05
N GLU A 192 -12.35 -16.30 13.61
CA GLU A 192 -13.60 -16.84 14.19
C GLU A 192 -13.73 -18.36 14.01
N THR A 193 -13.40 -18.86 12.83
CA THR A 193 -13.42 -20.31 12.55
C THR A 193 -12.46 -21.06 13.49
N LEU A 194 -11.31 -20.45 13.80
CA LEU A 194 -10.34 -21.01 14.74
C LEU A 194 -10.78 -20.91 16.21
N LEU A 195 -11.61 -19.92 16.55
CA LEU A 195 -12.18 -19.78 17.90
C LEU A 195 -13.40 -20.68 18.16
N GLU A 196 -13.97 -21.29 17.12
CA GLU A 196 -15.16 -22.12 17.25
C GLU A 196 -14.90 -23.32 18.17
N GLY A 197 -15.65 -23.40 19.28
CA GLY A 197 -15.51 -24.44 20.31
C GLY A 197 -14.50 -24.14 21.42
N ASP A 198 -13.80 -23.00 21.39
CA ASP A 198 -12.91 -22.57 22.48
C ASP A 198 -13.69 -21.76 23.53
N GLY A 199 -13.98 -22.39 24.67
CA GLY A 199 -14.72 -21.78 25.79
C GLY A 199 -13.84 -21.00 26.77
N SER A 200 -12.58 -20.72 26.46
CA SER A 200 -11.68 -19.96 27.34
C SER A 200 -12.10 -18.48 27.43
N ALA A 201 -11.75 -17.83 28.55
CA ALA A 201 -12.03 -16.40 28.73
C ALA A 201 -11.24 -15.54 27.73
N GLU A 202 -10.06 -16.02 27.33
CA GLU A 202 -9.19 -15.42 26.33
C GLU A 202 -9.82 -15.49 24.93
N ALA A 203 -10.43 -16.62 24.56
CA ALA A 203 -11.19 -16.75 23.32
C ALA A 203 -12.38 -15.78 23.25
N ALA A 204 -13.11 -15.62 24.36
CA ALA A 204 -14.20 -14.65 24.46
C ALA A 204 -13.69 -13.19 24.31
N GLY A 205 -12.54 -12.86 24.90
CA GLY A 205 -11.89 -11.56 24.71
C GLY A 205 -11.49 -11.30 23.26
N LEU A 206 -10.93 -12.31 22.58
CA LEU A 206 -10.53 -12.18 21.17
C LEU A 206 -11.75 -12.09 20.24
N ALA A 207 -12.85 -12.80 20.54
CA ALA A 207 -14.11 -12.66 19.80
C ALA A 207 -14.71 -11.25 19.91
N ALA A 208 -14.60 -10.62 21.09
CA ALA A 208 -15.03 -9.23 21.27
C ALA A 208 -14.15 -8.24 20.46
N GLU A 209 -12.85 -8.51 20.35
CA GLU A 209 -11.92 -7.74 19.51
C GLU A 209 -12.27 -7.86 18.03
N ILE A 210 -12.55 -9.08 17.55
CA ILE A 210 -13.03 -9.33 16.18
C ILE A 210 -14.32 -8.55 15.90
N ALA A 211 -15.29 -8.58 16.82
CA ALA A 211 -16.54 -7.85 16.69
C ALA A 211 -16.31 -6.33 16.61
N SER A 212 -15.44 -5.79 17.46
CA SER A 212 -15.07 -4.36 17.43
C SER A 212 -14.37 -3.97 16.12
N MET A 213 -13.50 -4.82 15.59
CA MET A 213 -12.83 -4.57 14.31
C MET A 213 -13.83 -4.59 13.15
N ARG A 214 -14.79 -5.52 13.14
CA ARG A 214 -15.86 -5.53 12.14
C ARG A 214 -16.78 -4.32 12.23
N GLU A 215 -17.05 -3.84 13.44
CA GLU A 215 -17.81 -2.61 13.63
C GLU A 215 -17.05 -1.41 13.02
N LYS A 216 -15.74 -1.31 13.27
CA LYS A 216 -14.89 -0.28 12.65
C LYS A 216 -14.82 -0.43 11.13
N LEU A 217 -14.70 -1.66 10.62
CA LEU A 217 -14.67 -1.95 9.18
C LEU A 217 -15.99 -1.56 8.51
N ALA A 218 -17.12 -1.83 9.18
CA ALA A 218 -18.45 -1.46 8.71
C ALA A 218 -18.70 0.04 8.69
N ASP A 219 -17.88 0.82 9.40
CA ASP A 219 -17.91 2.28 9.38
C ASP A 219 -16.87 2.89 8.43
N MET A 220 -15.96 2.11 7.88
CA MET A 220 -14.95 2.59 6.94
C MET A 220 -15.48 2.62 5.52
N VAL A 221 -15.35 3.79 4.88
CA VAL A 221 -15.65 3.94 3.47
C VAL A 221 -14.59 3.21 2.66
N SER A 222 -15.01 2.33 1.74
CA SER A 222 -14.05 1.63 0.91
C SER A 222 -13.33 2.61 -0.03
N PRO A 223 -12.05 2.39 -0.38
CA PRO A 223 -11.35 3.23 -1.35
C PRO A 223 -12.06 3.31 -2.70
N GLU A 224 -12.82 2.28 -3.07
CA GLU A 224 -13.62 2.27 -4.30
C GLU A 224 -14.85 3.19 -4.18
N ASP A 225 -15.55 3.17 -3.05
CA ASP A 225 -16.65 4.10 -2.77
C ASP A 225 -16.14 5.55 -2.72
N GLU A 226 -14.98 5.80 -2.11
CA GLU A 226 -14.34 7.14 -2.11
C GLU A 226 -13.96 7.61 -3.52
N ARG A 227 -13.43 6.71 -4.36
CA ARG A 227 -13.14 7.00 -5.77
C ARG A 227 -14.43 7.32 -6.54
N ASN A 228 -15.51 6.58 -6.30
CA ASN A 228 -16.80 6.82 -6.93
C ASN A 228 -17.40 8.17 -6.50
N VAL A 229 -17.34 8.52 -5.21
CA VAL A 229 -17.73 9.85 -4.71
C VAL A 229 -16.88 10.95 -5.36
N SER A 230 -15.56 10.77 -5.41
CA SER A 230 -14.63 11.73 -6.02
C SER A 230 -14.86 11.91 -7.51
N ALA A 231 -15.13 10.82 -8.24
CA ALA A 231 -15.46 10.86 -9.66
C ALA A 231 -16.79 11.59 -9.92
N ALA A 232 -17.81 11.31 -9.10
CA ALA A 232 -19.09 12.02 -9.16
C ALA A 232 -18.90 13.53 -8.89
N GLN A 233 -18.16 13.91 -7.85
CA GLN A 233 -17.80 15.31 -7.57
C GLN A 233 -16.97 15.94 -8.70
N GLY A 234 -16.10 15.17 -9.35
CA GLY A 234 -15.33 15.61 -10.52
C GLY A 234 -16.24 16.03 -11.68
N LYS A 235 -17.32 15.28 -11.94
CA LYS A 235 -18.33 15.65 -12.95
C LYS A 235 -19.05 16.95 -12.59
N LEU A 236 -19.44 17.13 -11.33
CA LEU A 236 -20.08 18.38 -10.88
C LEU A 236 -19.13 19.58 -10.97
N ARG A 237 -17.83 19.37 -10.70
CA ARG A 237 -16.80 20.40 -10.89
C ARG A 237 -16.63 20.80 -12.36
N GLN A 238 -16.74 19.85 -13.29
CA GLN A 238 -16.72 20.16 -14.73
C GLN A 238 -17.88 21.08 -15.13
N ILE A 239 -19.09 20.83 -14.58
CA ILE A 239 -20.25 21.71 -14.79
C ILE A 239 -19.95 23.13 -14.31
N ARG A 240 -19.44 23.28 -13.08
CA ARG A 240 -19.11 24.60 -12.50
C ARG A 240 -18.07 25.35 -13.34
N ASN A 241 -16.97 24.68 -13.67
CA ASN A 241 -15.91 25.27 -14.50
C ASN A 241 -16.43 25.72 -15.88
N HIS A 242 -17.35 24.97 -16.48
CA HIS A 242 -17.96 25.33 -17.75
C HIS A 242 -18.89 26.55 -17.60
N ALA A 243 -19.74 26.56 -16.57
CA ALA A 243 -20.62 27.69 -16.28
C ALA A 243 -19.83 28.98 -16.00
N ASP A 244 -18.74 28.89 -15.24
CA ASP A 244 -17.86 30.02 -14.91
C ASP A 244 -17.17 30.58 -16.17
N ARG A 245 -16.68 29.71 -17.05
CA ARG A 245 -16.07 30.12 -18.33
C ARG A 245 -17.05 30.87 -19.24
N ASN A 246 -18.34 30.53 -19.16
CA ASN A 246 -19.40 31.16 -19.94
C ASN A 246 -20.07 32.34 -19.19
N GLY A 247 -19.48 32.82 -18.09
CA GLY A 247 -19.98 33.94 -17.32
C GLY A 247 -21.39 33.71 -16.75
N GLY A 248 -21.72 32.46 -16.43
CA GLY A 248 -23.03 32.05 -15.91
C GLY A 248 -24.15 32.01 -16.96
N ARG A 249 -23.87 32.34 -18.22
CA ARG A 249 -24.84 32.19 -19.33
C ARG A 249 -24.77 30.75 -19.86
N VAL A 250 -25.86 30.02 -19.70
CA VAL A 250 -25.98 28.61 -20.09
C VAL A 250 -26.94 28.52 -21.28
N SER A 251 -26.42 28.10 -22.43
CA SER A 251 -27.22 27.83 -23.64
C SER A 251 -28.03 26.53 -23.49
N ASP A 252 -28.98 26.27 -24.40
CA ASP A 252 -29.75 25.01 -24.33
C ASP A 252 -28.88 23.77 -24.57
N SER A 253 -27.83 23.87 -25.40
CA SER A 253 -26.84 22.78 -25.55
C SER A 253 -25.99 22.58 -24.30
N ASP A 254 -25.69 23.66 -23.55
CA ASP A 254 -24.97 23.53 -22.27
C ASP A 254 -25.85 22.83 -21.22
N LYS A 255 -27.17 23.04 -21.24
CA LYS A 255 -28.10 22.33 -20.34
C LYS A 255 -28.11 20.84 -20.61
N GLU A 256 -28.07 20.42 -21.88
CA GLU A 256 -27.98 19.00 -22.25
C GLU A 256 -26.65 18.39 -21.81
N PHE A 257 -25.54 19.11 -22.01
CA PHE A 257 -24.22 18.71 -21.50
C PHE A 257 -24.21 18.59 -19.96
N PHE A 258 -24.82 19.55 -19.24
CA PHE A 258 -24.91 19.51 -17.79
C PHE A 258 -25.75 18.32 -17.31
N GLU A 259 -26.84 17.99 -18.00
CA GLU A 259 -27.64 16.81 -17.68
C GLU A 259 -26.87 15.51 -17.90
N GLN A 260 -26.07 15.41 -18.96
CA GLN A 260 -25.21 14.25 -19.20
C GLN A 260 -24.17 14.07 -18.08
N LEU A 261 -23.56 15.16 -17.61
CA LEU A 261 -22.61 15.12 -16.49
C LEU A 261 -23.29 14.78 -15.16
N CYS A 262 -24.49 15.30 -14.90
CA CYS A 262 -25.31 14.93 -13.74
C CYS A 262 -25.67 13.43 -13.76
N ARG A 263 -26.04 12.87 -14.92
CA ARG A 263 -26.31 11.44 -15.07
C ARG A 263 -25.06 10.61 -14.81
N GLY A 264 -23.92 10.99 -15.38
CA GLY A 264 -22.65 10.32 -15.11
C GLY A 264 -22.25 10.37 -13.63
N ALA A 265 -22.55 11.47 -12.93
CA ALA A 265 -22.36 11.55 -11.48
C ALA A 265 -23.26 10.55 -10.72
N VAL A 266 -24.53 10.42 -11.09
CA VAL A 266 -25.46 9.42 -10.50
C VAL A 266 -24.97 7.99 -10.77
N GLU A 267 -24.48 7.69 -11.97
CA GLU A 267 -23.94 6.35 -12.29
C GLU A 267 -22.74 5.97 -11.41
N TYR A 268 -21.90 6.93 -11.01
CA TYR A 268 -20.84 6.66 -10.02
C TYR A 268 -21.40 6.49 -8.61
N LEU A 269 -22.42 7.27 -8.23
CA LEU A 269 -23.09 7.10 -6.95
C LEU A 269 -23.80 5.74 -6.84
N ASP A 270 -24.37 5.22 -7.92
CA ASP A 270 -25.03 3.90 -7.93
C ASP A 270 -24.04 2.74 -7.71
N LYS A 271 -22.75 2.95 -8.01
CA LYS A 271 -21.67 1.99 -7.72
C LYS A 271 -21.22 1.99 -6.26
N ILE A 272 -21.70 2.94 -5.44
CA ILE A 272 -21.41 2.92 -4.00
C ILE A 272 -22.23 1.83 -3.35
N THR A 273 -21.55 0.78 -2.87
CA THR A 273 -22.16 -0.43 -2.31
C THR A 273 -22.07 -0.51 -0.79
N HIS A 274 -21.50 0.52 -0.14
CA HIS A 274 -21.29 0.55 1.30
C HIS A 274 -22.59 0.30 2.09
N PRO A 275 -22.67 -0.75 2.94
CA PRO A 275 -23.94 -1.21 3.51
C PRO A 275 -24.60 -0.25 4.51
N ARG A 276 -23.82 0.58 5.23
CA ARG A 276 -24.34 1.55 6.23
C ARG A 276 -24.31 3.00 5.78
N LYS A 277 -23.24 3.43 5.11
CA LYS A 277 -22.96 4.83 4.74
C LYS A 277 -23.27 5.19 3.28
N ALA A 278 -23.80 4.28 2.47
CA ALA A 278 -24.13 4.58 1.08
C ALA A 278 -25.02 5.83 0.96
N ASP A 279 -26.09 5.92 1.76
CA ASP A 279 -27.01 7.06 1.70
C ASP A 279 -26.34 8.36 2.20
N GLU A 280 -25.54 8.29 3.26
CA GLU A 280 -24.79 9.44 3.79
C GLU A 280 -23.78 9.99 2.77
N LEU A 281 -23.08 9.11 2.06
CA LEU A 281 -22.11 9.48 1.03
C LEU A 281 -22.78 10.05 -0.22
N LYS A 282 -23.94 9.50 -0.61
CA LYS A 282 -24.71 9.94 -1.79
C LYS A 282 -25.41 11.27 -1.54
N ALA A 283 -25.95 11.50 -0.35
CA ALA A 283 -26.77 12.65 0.00
C ALA A 283 -26.17 14.02 -0.40
N PRO A 284 -24.91 14.38 -0.06
CA PRO A 284 -24.36 15.69 -0.41
C PRO A 284 -24.20 15.88 -1.92
N VAL A 285 -23.83 14.82 -2.64
CA VAL A 285 -23.66 14.86 -4.10
C VAL A 285 -25.01 14.96 -4.81
N LEU A 286 -26.03 14.20 -4.36
CA LEU A 286 -27.40 14.29 -4.87
C LEU A 286 -28.02 15.67 -4.59
N ALA A 287 -27.76 16.25 -3.41
CA ALA A 287 -28.20 17.61 -3.09
C ALA A 287 -27.52 18.66 -3.99
N GLU A 288 -26.26 18.44 -4.37
CA GLU A 288 -25.56 19.31 -5.31
C GLU A 288 -26.08 19.16 -6.75
N ILE A 289 -26.32 17.93 -7.22
CA ILE A 289 -26.98 17.68 -8.52
C ILE A 289 -28.32 18.41 -8.60
N SER A 290 -29.11 18.34 -7.52
CA SER A 290 -30.41 19.00 -7.42
C SER A 290 -30.27 20.53 -7.48
N ARG A 291 -29.28 21.10 -6.80
CA ARG A 291 -28.95 22.54 -6.87
C ARG A 291 -28.52 22.96 -8.27
N ILE A 292 -27.65 22.21 -8.93
CA ILE A 292 -27.18 22.49 -10.30
C ILE A 292 -28.36 22.47 -11.27
N ARG A 293 -29.23 21.46 -11.18
CA ARG A 293 -30.44 21.39 -12.03
C ARG A 293 -31.36 22.58 -11.84
N ALA A 294 -31.59 22.98 -10.59
CA ALA A 294 -32.40 24.15 -10.27
C ALA A 294 -31.76 25.47 -10.74
N GLN A 295 -30.45 25.64 -10.54
CA GLN A 295 -29.71 26.85 -10.87
C GLN A 295 -29.65 27.13 -12.37
N TYR A 296 -29.45 26.08 -13.18
CA TYR A 296 -29.22 26.23 -14.62
C TYR A 296 -30.45 25.86 -15.48
N GLY A 297 -31.60 25.60 -14.85
CA GLY A 297 -32.83 25.27 -15.55
C GLY A 297 -32.74 23.97 -16.34
N VAL A 298 -32.00 22.99 -15.82
CA VAL A 298 -31.86 21.67 -16.44
C VAL A 298 -33.05 20.81 -16.02
N THR A 299 -34.08 20.75 -16.86
CA THR A 299 -35.29 19.94 -16.62
C THR A 299 -35.06 18.51 -17.10
N GLY A 300 -34.45 17.68 -16.26
CA GLY A 300 -34.40 16.23 -16.47
C GLY A 300 -35.70 15.56 -15.97
N PRO A 301 -36.27 14.58 -16.68
CA PRO A 301 -37.39 13.79 -16.17
C PRO A 301 -36.98 13.04 -14.88
N ALA A 302 -37.91 12.91 -13.92
CA ALA A 302 -37.70 12.11 -12.72
C ALA A 302 -37.30 10.67 -13.08
N PRO A 303 -36.42 10.01 -12.31
CA PRO A 303 -35.90 8.68 -12.67
C PRO A 303 -37.04 7.66 -12.69
N SER A 304 -37.42 7.21 -13.89
CA SER A 304 -38.28 6.06 -14.09
C SER A 304 -37.44 4.77 -14.12
N ALA A 305 -38.03 3.69 -13.61
CA ALA A 305 -37.44 2.34 -13.59
C ALA A 305 -36.87 1.92 -14.96
N PRO A 306 -35.82 1.09 -14.99
CA PRO A 306 -35.08 0.79 -16.21
C PRO A 306 -35.97 0.11 -17.25
N ALA A 307 -36.21 0.80 -18.37
CA ALA A 307 -36.90 0.23 -19.51
C ALA A 307 -35.95 -0.69 -20.31
N PRO A 308 -36.47 -1.81 -20.88
CA PRO A 308 -35.67 -2.73 -21.67
C PRO A 308 -35.12 -2.06 -22.93
N ALA A 309 -33.88 -2.41 -23.28
CA ALA A 309 -33.14 -1.85 -24.41
C ALA A 309 -33.93 -2.01 -25.73
N PRO A 310 -34.08 -0.94 -26.53
CA PRO A 310 -34.68 -1.04 -27.85
C PRO A 310 -33.73 -1.73 -28.85
N PRO A 311 -34.29 -2.46 -29.84
CA PRO A 311 -33.51 -3.22 -30.80
C PRO A 311 -32.78 -2.30 -31.78
N SER A 312 -31.47 -2.52 -31.90
CA SER A 312 -30.58 -1.91 -32.88
C SER A 312 -30.99 -2.27 -34.31
N LYS A 313 -31.28 -1.26 -35.14
CA LYS A 313 -31.20 -1.37 -36.60
C LYS A 313 -29.86 -0.80 -37.09
N PRO A 314 -29.17 -1.46 -38.03
CA PRO A 314 -27.87 -1.02 -38.50
C PRO A 314 -28.03 -0.02 -39.66
N GLN A 315 -27.52 1.19 -39.47
CA GLN A 315 -26.98 1.99 -40.56
C GLN A 315 -25.59 2.42 -40.10
N ASN A 316 -24.59 1.64 -40.51
CA ASN A 316 -23.17 1.88 -40.25
C ASN A 316 -22.76 3.15 -41.01
N TYR A 317 -22.83 4.29 -40.35
CA TYR A 317 -21.95 5.41 -40.67
C TYR A 317 -20.71 5.29 -39.78
N PRO A 318 -19.50 5.41 -40.34
CA PRO A 318 -18.30 5.50 -39.52
C PRO A 318 -18.42 6.74 -38.61
N PRO A 319 -17.90 6.68 -37.36
CA PRO A 319 -17.86 7.85 -36.49
C PRO A 319 -17.06 9.00 -37.15
N PRO A 320 -17.37 10.27 -36.83
CA PRO A 320 -16.70 11.41 -37.44
C PRO A 320 -15.19 11.36 -37.25
N SER A 321 -14.42 11.65 -38.29
CA SER A 321 -12.95 11.62 -38.23
C SER A 321 -12.37 12.84 -37.50
N GLN A 322 -11.08 12.79 -37.16
CA GLN A 322 -10.34 13.97 -36.67
C GLN A 322 -10.46 15.17 -37.65
N ASN A 323 -10.53 14.89 -38.95
CA ASN A 323 -10.68 15.92 -39.98
C ASN A 323 -12.05 16.59 -39.94
N PHE A 324 -13.12 15.86 -39.57
CA PHE A 324 -14.43 16.44 -39.33
C PHE A 324 -14.40 17.50 -38.22
N TYR A 325 -13.75 17.21 -37.08
CA TYR A 325 -13.65 18.18 -35.99
C TYR A 325 -12.82 19.41 -36.38
N ASN A 326 -11.75 19.21 -37.14
CA ASN A 326 -10.95 20.32 -37.68
C ASN A 326 -11.76 21.16 -38.67
N ALA A 327 -12.54 20.54 -39.56
CA ALA A 327 -13.42 21.24 -40.49
C ALA A 327 -14.50 22.04 -39.76
N LYS A 328 -15.11 21.48 -38.71
CA LYS A 328 -16.11 22.18 -37.89
C LYS A 328 -15.52 23.43 -37.23
N ARG A 329 -14.27 23.35 -36.76
CA ARG A 329 -13.54 24.51 -36.22
C ARG A 329 -13.31 25.58 -37.29
N LYS A 330 -13.06 25.19 -38.53
CA LYS A 330 -12.89 26.10 -39.68
C LYS A 330 -14.19 26.81 -40.06
N VAL A 331 -15.32 26.10 -40.09
CA VAL A 331 -16.66 26.70 -40.30
C VAL A 331 -17.01 27.70 -39.20
N PHE A 332 -16.66 27.40 -37.94
CA PHE A 332 -16.83 28.33 -36.83
C PHE A 332 -16.09 29.66 -37.06
N TRP A 333 -14.79 29.61 -37.44
CA TRP A 333 -14.00 30.82 -37.73
C TRP A 333 -14.51 31.57 -38.96
N ALA A 334 -14.93 30.86 -40.00
CA ALA A 334 -15.52 31.49 -41.18
C ALA A 334 -16.77 32.32 -40.83
N ASN A 335 -17.62 31.80 -39.94
CA ASN A 335 -18.82 32.49 -39.46
C ASN A 335 -18.48 33.70 -38.56
N ASP A 336 -17.44 33.59 -37.72
CA ASP A 336 -16.92 34.72 -36.92
C ASP A 336 -16.40 35.85 -37.83
N TYR A 337 -15.62 35.51 -38.86
CA TYR A 337 -15.15 36.49 -39.85
C TYR A 337 -16.27 37.09 -40.69
N PHE A 338 -17.30 36.31 -41.00
CA PHE A 338 -18.48 36.79 -41.74
C PHE A 338 -19.26 37.85 -40.95
N THR A 339 -19.33 37.71 -39.62
CA THR A 339 -20.06 38.63 -38.74
C THR A 339 -19.22 39.82 -38.26
N THR A 340 -17.89 39.79 -38.48
CA THR A 340 -16.96 40.85 -38.06
C THR A 340 -16.71 41.87 -39.18
N PRO A 341 -17.05 43.16 -39.00
CA PRO A 341 -16.82 44.20 -40.01
C PRO A 341 -15.36 44.25 -40.50
N GLY A 342 -15.16 44.31 -41.82
CA GLY A 342 -13.83 44.38 -42.44
C GLY A 342 -13.07 43.04 -42.55
N ARG A 343 -13.61 41.93 -42.06
CA ARG A 343 -12.98 40.59 -42.15
C ARG A 343 -13.66 39.62 -43.12
N ILE A 344 -14.67 40.08 -43.87
CA ILE A 344 -15.42 39.25 -44.83
C ILE A 344 -14.51 38.56 -45.88
N GLY A 345 -13.36 39.16 -46.23
CA GLY A 345 -12.38 38.56 -47.14
C GLY A 345 -11.67 37.31 -46.59
N GLN A 346 -11.74 37.05 -45.27
CA GLN A 346 -11.15 35.87 -44.61
C GLN A 346 -12.15 34.71 -44.46
N THR A 347 -13.44 34.95 -44.72
CA THR A 347 -14.48 33.92 -44.64
C THR A 347 -14.26 32.83 -45.70
N GLU A 348 -13.96 33.20 -46.95
CA GLU A 348 -13.84 32.25 -48.06
C GLU A 348 -12.66 31.26 -47.93
N PRO A 349 -11.44 31.69 -47.52
CA PRO A 349 -10.33 30.77 -47.29
C PRO A 349 -10.60 29.71 -46.21
N GLU A 350 -11.28 30.08 -45.12
CA GLU A 350 -11.62 29.14 -44.04
C GLU A 350 -12.69 28.12 -44.48
N LEU A 351 -13.69 28.56 -45.27
CA LEU A 351 -14.68 27.66 -45.87
C LEU A 351 -14.04 26.68 -46.87
N ALA A 352 -13.07 27.13 -47.67
CA ALA A 352 -12.33 26.26 -48.59
C ALA A 352 -11.48 25.20 -47.86
N GLN A 353 -10.83 25.57 -46.75
CA GLN A 353 -10.08 24.62 -45.92
C GLN A 353 -11.00 23.61 -45.22
N ALA A 354 -12.18 24.03 -44.77
CA ALA A 354 -13.18 23.13 -44.19
C ALA A 354 -13.64 22.07 -45.20
N GLU A 355 -13.89 22.43 -46.46
CA GLU A 355 -14.28 21.47 -47.51
C GLU A 355 -13.17 20.46 -47.83
N GLU A 356 -11.91 20.90 -47.92
CA GLU A 356 -10.81 19.98 -48.21
C GLU A 356 -10.62 18.96 -47.09
N LEU A 357 -10.80 19.38 -45.82
CA LEU A 357 -10.79 18.46 -44.68
C LEU A 357 -11.94 17.45 -44.71
N LEU A 358 -13.11 17.84 -45.23
CA LEU A 358 -14.28 16.97 -45.35
C LEU A 358 -14.26 16.06 -46.58
N LYS A 359 -13.32 16.21 -47.50
CA LYS A 359 -13.32 15.52 -48.80
C LYS A 359 -13.41 13.99 -48.74
N ASN A 360 -12.88 13.39 -47.67
CA ASN A 360 -12.87 11.94 -47.46
C ASN A 360 -13.75 11.48 -46.29
N ASP A 361 -14.52 12.39 -45.66
CA ASP A 361 -15.39 12.04 -44.55
C ASP A 361 -16.81 11.75 -45.06
N ALA A 362 -17.26 10.52 -44.85
CA ALA A 362 -18.57 10.02 -45.29
C ALA A 362 -19.57 9.92 -44.13
N SER A 363 -19.27 10.52 -42.97
CA SER A 363 -20.21 10.57 -41.86
C SER A 363 -21.41 11.47 -42.20
N ARG A 364 -22.56 11.19 -41.59
CA ARG A 364 -23.77 12.02 -41.77
C ARG A 364 -23.54 13.47 -41.33
N GLU A 365 -22.76 13.65 -40.28
CA GLU A 365 -22.39 14.96 -39.75
C GLU A 365 -21.53 15.74 -40.76
N ALA A 366 -20.68 15.06 -41.55
CA ALA A 366 -19.91 15.70 -42.60
C ALA A 366 -20.81 16.27 -43.72
N ASP A 367 -21.91 15.60 -44.05
CA ASP A 367 -22.90 16.09 -45.02
C ASP A 367 -23.66 17.33 -44.51
N ASP A 368 -24.07 17.32 -43.24
CA ASP A 368 -24.71 18.48 -42.61
C ASP A 368 -23.76 19.69 -42.58
N LEU A 369 -22.47 19.46 -42.29
CA LEU A 369 -21.46 20.52 -42.26
C LEU A 369 -21.13 21.07 -43.67
N ARG A 370 -21.17 20.24 -44.73
CA ARG A 370 -21.07 20.70 -46.13
C ARG A 370 -22.25 21.60 -46.52
N ALA A 371 -23.46 21.30 -46.05
CA ALA A 371 -24.63 22.14 -46.28
C ALA A 371 -24.50 23.52 -45.59
N GLU A 372 -23.93 23.55 -44.37
CA GLU A 372 -23.64 24.79 -43.65
C GLU A 372 -22.62 25.67 -44.39
N ILE A 373 -21.54 25.07 -44.92
CA ILE A 373 -20.53 25.76 -45.74
C ILE A 373 -21.17 26.40 -46.98
N ALA A 374 -22.03 25.66 -47.69
CA ALA A 374 -22.74 26.18 -48.87
C ALA A 374 -23.65 27.38 -48.51
N GLY A 375 -24.33 27.32 -47.36
CA GLY A 375 -25.17 28.41 -46.86
C GLY A 375 -24.38 29.69 -46.52
N LEU A 376 -23.18 29.56 -45.95
CA LEU A 376 -22.30 30.70 -45.66
C LEU A 376 -21.75 31.34 -46.93
N ARG A 377 -21.34 30.55 -47.93
CA ARG A 377 -20.88 31.07 -49.24
C ARG A 377 -21.96 31.88 -49.95
N GLN A 378 -23.20 31.40 -49.94
CA GLN A 378 -24.31 32.13 -50.54
C GLN A 378 -24.51 33.50 -49.88
N LYS A 379 -24.41 33.58 -48.55
CA LYS A 379 -24.52 34.86 -47.82
C LYS A 379 -23.37 35.82 -48.11
N VAL A 380 -22.14 35.31 -48.27
CA VAL A 380 -20.98 36.12 -48.70
C VAL A 380 -21.20 36.68 -50.11
N ALA A 381 -21.68 35.84 -51.03
CA ALA A 381 -21.98 36.24 -52.41
C ALA A 381 -23.10 37.29 -52.49
N ASP A 382 -24.13 37.19 -51.64
CA ASP A 382 -25.24 38.15 -51.60
C ASP A 382 -24.80 39.52 -51.03
N MET A 383 -23.86 39.56 -50.09
CA MET A 383 -23.29 40.81 -49.55
C MET A 383 -22.33 41.52 -50.51
N LEU A 384 -21.64 40.76 -51.38
CA LEU A 384 -20.68 41.31 -52.35
C LEU A 384 -21.33 41.78 -53.65
N ARG A 385 -22.66 41.74 -53.78
CA ARG A 385 -23.39 42.30 -54.93
C ARG A 385 -23.25 43.83 -54.94
N PRO A 386 -22.67 44.44 -55.99
CA PRO A 386 -22.50 45.89 -56.05
C PRO A 386 -23.85 46.58 -56.31
N SER A 387 -24.31 47.37 -55.34
CA SER A 387 -25.37 48.36 -55.51
C SER A 387 -24.88 49.50 -56.41
N GLY A 388 -25.61 49.75 -57.49
CA GLY A 388 -25.17 50.58 -58.62
C GLY A 388 -25.14 52.09 -58.38
N GLN A 389 -24.19 52.71 -59.10
CA GLN A 389 -24.27 53.98 -59.84
C GLN A 389 -24.70 55.25 -59.07
N GLY A 390 -23.71 55.97 -58.55
CA GLY A 390 -23.79 57.40 -58.21
C GLY A 390 -23.20 58.27 -59.33
N GLN A 391 -24.03 59.18 -59.86
CA GLN A 391 -23.84 60.01 -61.05
C GLN A 391 -22.70 61.04 -60.92
N ALA A 392 -21.87 61.13 -61.97
CA ALA A 392 -20.95 62.23 -62.21
C ALA A 392 -21.72 63.53 -62.54
N ARG A 393 -21.45 64.61 -61.79
CA ARG A 393 -21.99 65.96 -62.04
C ARG A 393 -20.91 66.85 -62.68
N SER A 394 -21.31 67.50 -63.76
CA SER A 394 -20.55 68.34 -64.68
C SER A 394 -20.04 69.66 -64.07
N VAL A 395 -18.86 70.08 -64.53
CA VAL A 395 -18.22 71.38 -64.28
C VAL A 395 -18.75 72.43 -65.28
N PRO A 396 -19.21 73.62 -64.86
CA PRO A 396 -19.48 74.72 -65.77
C PRO A 396 -18.55 75.93 -65.58
N GLY A 397 -18.11 76.48 -66.71
CA GLY A 397 -18.28 77.91 -67.00
C GLY A 397 -17.16 78.87 -66.60
N GLN A 398 -16.40 79.32 -67.60
CA GLN A 398 -15.48 80.45 -67.55
C GLN A 398 -16.20 81.75 -67.10
N ALA A 399 -15.61 82.44 -66.12
CA ALA A 399 -16.10 83.71 -65.59
C ALA A 399 -15.82 84.89 -66.55
N GLN A 400 -16.86 85.66 -66.84
CA GLN A 400 -16.79 86.99 -67.46
C GLN A 400 -16.15 87.99 -66.49
N SER A 401 -15.26 88.85 -66.98
CA SER A 401 -14.67 89.96 -66.23
C SER A 401 -15.74 91.00 -65.90
N VAL A 402 -16.15 91.09 -64.64
CA VAL A 402 -17.02 92.15 -64.13
C VAL A 402 -16.14 93.38 -63.82
N ASP A 403 -16.52 94.52 -64.37
CA ASP A 403 -15.90 95.82 -64.14
C ASP A 403 -16.03 96.20 -62.65
N MET A 404 -14.89 96.39 -61.97
CA MET A 404 -14.81 96.64 -60.52
C MET A 404 -15.29 98.05 -60.12
N ASN A 405 -15.65 98.90 -61.08
CA ASN A 405 -16.05 100.28 -60.85
C ASN A 405 -17.53 100.46 -60.44
N THR A 406 -18.30 99.38 -60.29
CA THR A 406 -19.72 99.40 -59.87
C THR A 406 -19.95 98.93 -58.43
N LEU A 407 -18.89 98.55 -57.70
CA LEU A 407 -18.97 98.08 -56.31
C LEU A 407 -19.03 99.25 -55.32
N SER A 408 -19.84 99.10 -54.27
CA SER A 408 -19.78 99.98 -53.11
C SER A 408 -18.39 99.89 -52.44
N PHE A 409 -17.89 101.00 -51.92
CA PHE A 409 -16.61 101.06 -51.20
C PHE A 409 -16.54 100.01 -50.07
N ASP A 410 -17.65 99.78 -49.37
CA ASP A 410 -17.74 98.79 -48.29
C ASP A 410 -17.59 97.34 -48.81
N ASP A 411 -18.14 97.03 -49.98
CA ASP A 411 -18.01 95.70 -50.59
C ASP A 411 -16.60 95.47 -51.14
N GLN A 412 -15.96 96.53 -51.64
CA GLN A 412 -14.56 96.48 -52.09
C GLN A 412 -13.60 96.26 -50.91
N ASP A 413 -13.82 96.93 -49.77
CA ASP A 413 -13.04 96.71 -48.54
C ASP A 413 -13.25 95.28 -48.00
N ARG A 414 -14.49 94.81 -47.94
CA ARG A 414 -14.82 93.43 -47.53
C ARG A 414 -14.15 92.38 -48.43
N LEU A 415 -14.20 92.54 -49.75
CA LEU A 415 -13.53 91.65 -50.70
C LEU A 415 -12.00 91.67 -50.53
N ASN A 416 -11.41 92.84 -50.28
CA ASN A 416 -9.97 92.94 -50.02
C ASN A 416 -9.56 92.26 -48.71
N ARG A 417 -10.37 92.36 -47.65
CA ARG A 417 -10.14 91.64 -46.38
C ARG A 417 -10.30 90.13 -46.57
N ALA A 418 -11.33 89.69 -47.27
CA ALA A 418 -11.54 88.28 -47.60
C ALA A 418 -10.37 87.71 -48.43
N LYS A 419 -9.87 88.45 -49.44
CA LYS A 419 -8.67 88.07 -50.21
C LYS A 419 -7.42 87.92 -49.34
N ARG A 420 -7.23 88.80 -48.35
CA ARG A 420 -6.10 88.66 -47.40
C ARG A 420 -6.24 87.40 -46.55
N ALA A 421 -7.43 87.10 -46.03
CA ALA A 421 -7.70 85.89 -45.28
C ALA A 421 -7.47 84.61 -46.13
N ILE A 422 -7.93 84.62 -47.39
CA ILE A 422 -7.70 83.55 -48.37
C ILE A 422 -6.21 83.40 -48.70
N GLY A 423 -5.49 84.50 -48.92
CA GLY A 423 -4.04 84.47 -49.17
C GLY A 423 -3.25 83.96 -47.96
N GLN A 424 -3.66 84.31 -46.74
CA GLN A 424 -3.08 83.77 -45.50
C GLN A 424 -3.39 82.28 -45.34
N ALA A 425 -4.62 81.84 -45.64
CA ALA A 425 -5.00 80.44 -45.63
C ALA A 425 -4.17 79.61 -46.62
N ARG A 426 -3.97 80.12 -47.84
CA ARG A 426 -3.07 79.52 -48.84
C ARG A 426 -1.64 79.40 -48.32
N ASN A 427 -1.05 80.48 -47.82
CA ASN A 427 0.32 80.46 -47.29
C ASN A 427 0.47 79.44 -46.14
N ASN A 428 -0.55 79.33 -45.29
CA ASN A 428 -0.60 78.37 -44.20
C ASN A 428 -0.64 76.92 -44.73
N ILE A 429 -1.49 76.63 -45.72
CA ILE A 429 -1.55 75.32 -46.39
C ILE A 429 -0.21 74.98 -47.06
N GLU A 430 0.34 75.89 -47.85
CA GLU A 430 1.63 75.72 -48.54
C GLU A 430 2.80 75.53 -47.57
N SER A 431 2.71 76.11 -46.37
CA SER A 431 3.69 75.94 -45.29
C SER A 431 3.39 74.73 -44.38
N ASN A 432 2.42 73.88 -44.73
CA ASN A 432 1.92 72.75 -43.92
C ASN A 432 1.40 73.13 -42.52
N ARG A 433 1.02 74.39 -42.30
CA ARG A 433 0.39 74.87 -41.06
C ARG A 433 -1.13 74.82 -41.21
N THR A 434 -1.72 73.68 -40.89
CA THR A 434 -3.17 73.44 -41.08
C THR A 434 -4.04 74.00 -39.95
N GLU A 435 -3.43 74.41 -38.84
CA GLU A 435 -4.09 74.99 -37.67
C GLU A 435 -4.66 76.39 -38.00
N GLY A 436 -5.94 76.61 -37.69
CA GLY A 436 -6.61 77.90 -37.89
C GLY A 436 -6.99 78.24 -39.35
N VAL A 437 -6.65 77.38 -40.33
CA VAL A 437 -7.01 77.61 -41.75
C VAL A 437 -8.52 77.61 -41.97
N GLU A 438 -9.27 76.74 -41.31
CA GLU A 438 -10.75 76.76 -41.36
C GLU A 438 -11.35 78.03 -40.77
N ASN A 439 -10.72 78.61 -39.74
CA ASN A 439 -11.16 79.90 -39.20
C ASN A 439 -10.95 81.02 -40.23
N LEU A 440 -9.84 80.99 -40.98
CA LEU A 440 -9.60 81.93 -42.07
C LEU A 440 -10.61 81.75 -43.22
N PHE A 441 -11.03 80.52 -43.53
CA PHE A 441 -12.12 80.27 -44.49
C PHE A 441 -13.47 80.76 -43.98
N PHE A 442 -13.78 80.53 -42.70
CA PHE A 442 -15.00 81.02 -42.05
C PHE A 442 -15.06 82.55 -42.03
N ASP A 443 -13.95 83.21 -41.67
CA ASP A 443 -13.81 84.66 -41.66
C ASP A 443 -13.95 85.25 -43.06
N ALA A 444 -13.28 84.65 -44.06
CA ALA A 444 -13.41 85.07 -45.46
C ALA A 444 -14.85 84.91 -45.97
N THR A 445 -15.52 83.79 -45.65
CA THR A 445 -16.91 83.54 -46.03
C THR A 445 -17.86 84.55 -45.36
N SER A 446 -17.65 84.84 -44.08
CA SER A 446 -18.45 85.80 -43.31
C SER A 446 -18.30 87.24 -43.84
N LEU A 447 -17.08 87.64 -44.20
CA LEU A 447 -16.80 88.94 -44.81
C LEU A 447 -17.45 89.09 -46.19
N MET A 448 -17.56 88.00 -46.95
CA MET A 448 -18.18 87.98 -48.29
C MET A 448 -19.70 87.78 -48.28
N ALA A 449 -20.31 87.39 -47.16
CA ALA A 449 -21.74 87.13 -47.06
C ALA A 449 -22.64 88.26 -47.62
N PRO A 450 -22.40 89.56 -47.34
CA PRO A 450 -23.23 90.66 -47.84
C PRO A 450 -22.91 91.10 -49.28
N VAL A 451 -21.84 90.58 -49.90
CA VAL A 451 -21.41 90.96 -51.27
C VAL A 451 -22.26 90.21 -52.30
N GLY A 452 -22.65 90.88 -53.39
CA GLY A 452 -23.40 90.27 -54.49
C GLY A 452 -22.65 89.08 -55.12
N ASP A 453 -23.38 88.02 -55.47
CA ASP A 453 -22.81 86.74 -55.93
C ASP A 453 -21.86 86.91 -57.13
N ALA A 454 -22.16 87.84 -58.04
CA ALA A 454 -21.33 88.15 -59.22
C ALA A 454 -19.87 88.51 -58.87
N HIS A 455 -19.60 89.03 -57.66
CA HIS A 455 -18.27 89.50 -57.26
C HIS A 455 -17.53 88.56 -56.29
N LYS A 456 -18.21 87.59 -55.68
CA LYS A 456 -17.61 86.65 -54.71
C LYS A 456 -17.43 85.22 -55.22
N THR A 457 -18.09 84.83 -56.32
CA THR A 457 -18.03 83.45 -56.87
C THR A 457 -16.61 82.91 -57.03
N ASN A 458 -15.69 83.71 -57.57
CA ASN A 458 -14.30 83.27 -57.77
C ASN A 458 -13.57 83.01 -56.45
N LEU A 459 -13.82 83.82 -55.42
CA LEU A 459 -13.20 83.67 -54.09
C LEU A 459 -13.82 82.49 -53.33
N VAL A 460 -15.11 82.22 -53.52
CA VAL A 460 -15.75 81.01 -52.97
C VAL A 460 -15.19 79.75 -53.62
N ALA A 461 -15.01 79.75 -54.95
CA ALA A 461 -14.35 78.65 -55.66
C ALA A 461 -12.89 78.45 -55.21
N GLU A 462 -12.18 79.55 -54.94
CA GLU A 462 -10.82 79.52 -54.38
C GLU A 462 -10.81 78.94 -52.96
N ILE A 463 -11.76 79.30 -52.09
CA ILE A 463 -11.92 78.69 -50.75
C ILE A 463 -12.18 77.19 -50.87
N GLU A 464 -13.06 76.75 -51.76
CA GLU A 464 -13.36 75.32 -51.97
C GLU A 464 -12.15 74.55 -52.54
N GLN A 465 -11.37 75.18 -53.41
CA GLN A 465 -10.08 74.60 -53.83
C GLN A 465 -9.11 74.49 -52.66
N LEU A 466 -8.95 75.57 -51.88
CA LEU A 466 -8.05 75.57 -50.73
C LEU A 466 -8.53 74.62 -49.61
N ARG A 467 -9.83 74.35 -49.47
CA ARG A 467 -10.35 73.29 -48.59
C ARG A 467 -9.92 71.91 -49.07
N ARG A 468 -9.99 71.63 -50.38
CA ARG A 468 -9.45 70.39 -50.95
C ARG A 468 -7.93 70.29 -50.77
N ASP A 469 -7.20 71.38 -50.96
CA ASP A 469 -5.75 71.44 -50.74
C ASP A 469 -5.40 71.27 -49.25
N LEU A 470 -6.20 71.83 -48.34
CA LEU A 470 -6.07 71.66 -46.89
C LEU A 470 -6.29 70.20 -46.48
N GLU A 471 -7.35 69.56 -46.96
CA GLU A 471 -7.62 68.14 -46.69
C GLU A 471 -6.53 67.24 -47.28
N ALA A 472 -6.04 67.54 -48.49
CA ALA A 472 -4.88 66.84 -49.06
C ALA A 472 -3.62 67.03 -48.21
N THR A 473 -3.39 68.24 -47.69
CA THR A 473 -2.25 68.55 -46.81
C THR A 473 -2.37 67.86 -45.45
N ARG A 474 -3.57 67.84 -44.86
CA ARG A 474 -3.87 67.10 -43.61
C ARG A 474 -3.67 65.60 -43.80
N LEU A 475 -4.14 65.05 -44.92
CA LEU A 475 -3.95 63.64 -45.25
C LEU A 475 -2.46 63.31 -45.45
N ALA A 476 -1.71 64.16 -46.15
CA ALA A 476 -0.27 63.99 -46.34
C ALA A 476 0.51 64.05 -45.02
N GLU A 477 0.19 65.00 -44.14
CA GLU A 477 0.83 65.12 -42.83
C GLU A 477 0.45 63.97 -41.88
N SER A 478 -0.82 63.55 -41.87
CA SER A 478 -1.28 62.35 -41.14
C SER A 478 -0.54 61.11 -41.63
N THR A 479 -0.45 60.93 -42.95
CA THR A 479 0.30 59.82 -43.58
C THR A 479 1.75 59.84 -43.10
N ARG A 480 2.43 60.99 -43.17
CA ARG A 480 3.83 61.15 -42.72
C ARG A 480 4.03 60.80 -41.25
N ARG A 481 3.11 61.25 -40.39
CA ARG A 481 3.18 60.97 -38.95
C ARG A 481 2.97 59.49 -38.66
N LEU A 482 1.95 58.89 -39.28
CA LEU A 482 1.62 57.47 -39.10
C LEU A 482 2.72 56.56 -39.62
N THR A 483 3.28 56.83 -40.81
CA THR A 483 4.45 56.07 -41.31
C THR A 483 5.65 56.20 -40.37
N GLY A 484 5.95 57.40 -39.87
CA GLY A 484 7.04 57.58 -38.90
C GLY A 484 6.80 56.91 -37.53
N GLU A 485 5.55 56.72 -37.10
CA GLU A 485 5.20 55.93 -35.91
C GLU A 485 5.33 54.43 -36.18
N LEU A 486 4.84 53.94 -37.33
CA LEU A 486 4.95 52.55 -37.73
C LEU A 486 6.41 52.14 -37.98
N ASP A 487 7.21 52.97 -38.63
CA ASP A 487 8.64 52.71 -38.86
C ASP A 487 9.40 52.58 -37.53
N ARG A 488 9.09 53.44 -36.54
CA ARG A 488 9.65 53.32 -35.19
C ARG A 488 9.18 52.05 -34.48
N GLY A 489 7.91 51.68 -34.63
CA GLY A 489 7.37 50.44 -34.09
C GLY A 489 8.04 49.21 -34.69
N LEU A 490 8.19 49.20 -36.02
CA LEU A 490 8.83 48.12 -36.77
C LEU A 490 10.34 48.05 -36.45
N GLY A 491 11.02 49.19 -36.31
CA GLY A 491 12.41 49.23 -35.86
C GLY A 491 12.62 48.65 -34.44
N ARG A 492 11.62 48.76 -33.55
CA ARG A 492 11.65 48.05 -32.26
C ARG A 492 11.48 46.54 -32.44
N VAL A 493 10.56 46.12 -33.31
CA VAL A 493 10.41 44.69 -33.66
C VAL A 493 11.71 44.14 -34.21
N GLU A 494 12.38 44.87 -35.10
CA GLU A 494 13.68 44.52 -35.68
C GLU A 494 14.76 44.40 -34.60
N MET A 495 14.88 45.39 -33.71
CA MET A 495 15.83 45.34 -32.59
C MET A 495 15.56 44.14 -31.66
N ASP A 496 14.30 43.81 -31.42
CA ASP A 496 13.93 42.69 -30.55
C ASP A 496 13.98 41.34 -31.26
N THR A 497 14.27 41.26 -32.58
CA THR A 497 14.58 39.98 -33.22
C THR A 497 15.82 39.32 -32.60
N ASP A 498 16.72 40.12 -32.02
CA ASP A 498 17.90 39.67 -31.28
C ASP A 498 17.61 39.25 -29.83
N ALA A 499 16.40 39.53 -29.34
CA ALA A 499 15.95 39.24 -27.98
C ALA A 499 14.59 38.54 -28.02
N PRO A 500 14.55 37.22 -28.29
CA PRO A 500 13.32 36.46 -28.54
C PRO A 500 12.24 36.62 -27.48
N ASP A 501 12.63 36.75 -26.21
CA ASP A 501 11.69 36.91 -25.09
C ASP A 501 10.89 38.24 -25.15
N ARG A 502 11.41 39.25 -25.86
CA ARG A 502 10.78 40.57 -26.03
C ARG A 502 9.99 40.69 -27.34
N LEU A 503 10.37 39.91 -28.35
CA LEU A 503 9.79 39.95 -29.69
C LEU A 503 8.24 39.84 -29.68
N PRO A 504 7.60 38.93 -28.93
CA PRO A 504 6.14 38.82 -28.89
C PRO A 504 5.45 40.13 -28.46
N TYR A 505 6.02 40.82 -27.47
CA TYR A 505 5.47 42.07 -26.97
C TYR A 505 5.56 43.19 -28.01
N SER A 506 6.73 43.36 -28.63
CA SER A 506 6.94 44.38 -29.66
C SER A 506 6.12 44.13 -30.91
N VAL A 507 5.96 42.86 -31.31
CA VAL A 507 5.07 42.44 -32.40
C VAL A 507 3.62 42.77 -32.06
N GLN A 508 3.17 42.47 -30.83
CA GLN A 508 1.81 42.77 -30.40
C GLN A 508 1.53 44.28 -30.43
N LEU A 509 2.43 45.10 -29.90
CA LEU A 509 2.29 46.57 -29.93
C LEU A 509 2.25 47.10 -31.36
N PHE A 510 3.13 46.59 -32.23
CA PHE A 510 3.15 46.99 -33.63
C PHE A 510 1.85 46.59 -34.35
N LYS A 511 1.38 45.35 -34.17
CA LYS A 511 0.09 44.88 -34.74
C LYS A 511 -1.08 45.71 -34.23
N GLN A 512 -1.14 45.97 -32.92
CA GLN A 512 -2.18 46.83 -32.34
C GLN A 512 -2.21 48.21 -32.98
N ARG A 513 -1.04 48.83 -33.23
CA ARG A 513 -0.98 50.12 -33.92
C ARG A 513 -1.37 50.01 -35.40
N LEU A 514 -0.87 49.00 -36.11
CA LEU A 514 -1.17 48.77 -37.52
C LEU A 514 -2.69 48.53 -37.75
N GLU A 515 -3.37 47.90 -36.80
CA GLU A 515 -4.80 47.60 -36.88
C GLU A 515 -5.74 48.76 -36.51
N GLN A 516 -5.22 49.90 -36.02
CA GLN A 516 -6.06 51.04 -35.67
C GLN A 516 -6.71 51.69 -36.91
N ASP A 517 -7.93 52.21 -36.73
CA ASP A 517 -8.76 52.70 -37.84
C ASP A 517 -8.14 53.89 -38.57
N ASP A 518 -7.43 54.77 -37.86
CA ASP A 518 -6.73 55.92 -38.45
C ASP A 518 -5.63 55.46 -39.41
N VAL A 519 -4.90 54.41 -39.07
CA VAL A 519 -3.88 53.79 -39.95
C VAL A 519 -4.53 53.18 -41.20
N ARG A 520 -5.63 52.43 -41.02
CA ARG A 520 -6.35 51.78 -42.13
C ARG A 520 -7.00 52.77 -43.10
N GLN A 521 -7.49 53.91 -42.60
CA GLN A 521 -8.12 54.93 -43.42
C GLN A 521 -7.12 55.86 -44.12
N THR A 522 -5.94 56.07 -43.50
CA THR A 522 -4.95 57.02 -44.02
C THR A 522 -3.95 56.36 -44.97
N LEU A 523 -3.48 55.14 -44.68
CA LEU A 523 -2.48 54.49 -45.52
C LEU A 523 -3.09 53.93 -46.81
N THR A 524 -2.30 53.95 -47.89
CA THR A 524 -2.66 53.23 -49.11
C THR A 524 -2.61 51.72 -48.86
N PRO A 525 -3.43 50.91 -49.56
CA PRO A 525 -3.39 49.45 -49.44
C PRO A 525 -2.00 48.84 -49.71
N GLU A 526 -1.22 49.46 -50.59
CA GLU A 526 0.15 49.04 -50.90
C GLU A 526 1.09 49.28 -49.71
N ALA A 527 1.06 50.47 -49.09
CA ALA A 527 1.88 50.78 -47.92
C ALA A 527 1.53 49.86 -46.73
N TYR A 528 0.24 49.61 -46.51
CA TYR A 528 -0.23 48.70 -45.47
C TYR A 528 0.31 47.28 -45.67
N ARG A 529 0.19 46.71 -46.88
CA ARG A 529 0.76 45.40 -47.23
C ARG A 529 2.29 45.38 -47.12
N GLY A 530 2.96 46.50 -47.41
CA GLY A 530 4.40 46.66 -47.23
C GLY A 530 4.81 46.46 -45.77
N TYR A 531 4.07 47.05 -44.82
CA TYR A 531 4.28 46.84 -43.39
C TYR A 531 3.97 45.41 -42.95
N GLU A 532 2.89 44.80 -43.44
CA GLU A 532 2.58 43.39 -43.16
C GLU A 532 3.69 42.44 -43.66
N THR A 533 4.20 42.69 -44.86
CA THR A 533 5.28 41.89 -45.46
C THR A 533 6.57 42.02 -44.65
N ARG A 534 6.98 43.24 -44.30
CA ARG A 534 8.18 43.46 -43.47
C ARG A 534 8.03 42.86 -42.08
N LEU A 535 6.85 42.94 -41.47
CA LEU A 535 6.58 42.29 -40.19
C LEU A 535 6.72 40.76 -40.32
N ALA A 536 6.18 40.18 -41.39
CA ALA A 536 6.30 38.74 -41.65
C ALA A 536 7.77 38.32 -41.86
N GLU A 537 8.57 39.12 -42.58
CA GLU A 537 10.01 38.91 -42.76
C GLU A 537 10.77 38.95 -41.42
N LEU A 538 10.48 39.95 -40.57
CA LEU A 538 11.10 40.06 -39.24
C LEU A 538 10.70 38.90 -38.32
N LEU A 539 9.44 38.46 -38.38
CA LEU A 539 8.97 37.28 -37.66
C LEU A 539 9.66 36.00 -38.13
N ALA A 540 9.84 35.84 -39.45
CA ALA A 540 10.56 34.71 -40.02
C ALA A 540 12.05 34.73 -39.61
N ALA A 541 12.70 35.91 -39.63
CA ALA A 541 14.07 36.08 -39.17
C ALA A 541 14.22 35.77 -37.67
N GLY A 542 13.31 36.29 -36.82
CA GLY A 542 13.28 36.00 -35.39
C GLY A 542 13.07 34.51 -35.11
N ALA A 543 12.15 33.84 -35.83
CA ALA A 543 11.95 32.39 -35.71
C ALA A 543 13.19 31.59 -36.14
N ALA A 544 13.84 31.96 -37.25
CA ALA A 544 15.07 31.33 -37.71
C ALA A 544 16.21 31.48 -36.68
N ARG A 545 16.33 32.64 -36.04
CA ARG A 545 17.31 32.88 -34.98
C ARG A 545 17.02 32.06 -33.72
N VAL A 546 15.77 32.07 -33.24
CA VAL A 546 15.35 31.21 -32.11
C VAL A 546 15.66 29.75 -32.40
N LYS A 547 15.41 29.30 -33.62
CA LYS A 547 15.75 27.96 -34.07
C LYS A 547 17.25 27.68 -33.98
N ALA A 548 18.08 28.56 -34.54
CA ALA A 548 19.54 28.42 -34.48
C ALA A 548 20.05 28.37 -33.03
N GLU A 549 19.65 29.33 -32.18
CA GLU A 549 20.07 29.39 -30.78
C GLU A 549 19.60 28.17 -29.97
N THR A 550 18.39 27.69 -30.25
CA THR A 550 17.82 26.49 -29.60
C THR A 550 18.61 25.24 -29.99
N LEU A 551 18.92 25.06 -31.27
CA LEU A 551 19.71 23.93 -31.76
C LEU A 551 21.15 23.99 -31.22
N ASP A 552 21.76 25.16 -31.17
CA ASP A 552 23.10 25.36 -30.58
C ASP A 552 23.17 24.97 -29.10
N ARG A 553 22.07 25.12 -28.36
CA ARG A 553 21.98 24.71 -26.94
C ARG A 553 21.60 23.24 -26.77
N ALA A 554 20.73 22.71 -27.62
CA ALA A 554 20.26 21.33 -27.55
C ALA A 554 21.33 20.32 -28.03
N ASN A 555 22.02 20.61 -29.14
CA ASN A 555 22.94 19.68 -29.79
C ASN A 555 24.12 19.24 -28.88
N PRO A 556 24.76 20.11 -28.07
CA PRO A 556 25.82 19.66 -27.17
C PRO A 556 25.33 18.70 -26.07
N ALA A 557 24.11 18.86 -25.57
CA ALA A 557 23.53 17.92 -24.60
C ALA A 557 23.18 16.58 -25.26
N LEU A 558 22.63 16.62 -26.48
CA LEU A 558 22.34 15.43 -27.27
C LEU A 558 23.62 14.66 -27.64
N GLN A 559 24.68 15.35 -28.05
CA GLN A 559 25.97 14.72 -28.35
C GLN A 559 26.58 14.05 -27.12
N ARG A 560 26.57 14.72 -25.95
CA ARG A 560 27.05 14.11 -24.69
C ARG A 560 26.27 12.86 -24.32
N LEU A 561 24.96 12.86 -24.57
CA LEU A 561 24.10 11.70 -24.36
C LEU A 561 24.51 10.53 -25.28
N HIS A 562 24.75 10.80 -26.57
CA HIS A 562 25.26 9.79 -27.51
C HIS A 562 26.64 9.28 -27.14
N ASP A 563 27.58 10.17 -26.80
CA ASP A 563 28.94 9.79 -26.40
C ASP A 563 28.92 8.88 -25.17
N ARG A 564 28.01 9.15 -24.22
CA ARG A 564 27.86 8.33 -23.01
C ARG A 564 27.25 6.96 -23.28
N LEU A 565 26.46 6.83 -24.35
CA LEU A 565 25.79 5.61 -24.77
C LEU A 565 26.49 4.91 -25.94
N ALA A 566 27.69 5.35 -26.31
CA ALA A 566 28.50 4.70 -27.35
C ALA A 566 28.90 3.27 -26.98
N ALA A 567 28.98 2.97 -25.68
CA ALA A 567 29.07 1.62 -25.11
C ALA A 567 28.05 1.50 -23.97
N ASN A 568 27.77 0.29 -23.48
CA ASN A 568 26.90 0.11 -22.32
C ASN A 568 27.57 0.73 -21.08
N PRO A 569 27.04 1.84 -20.54
CA PRO A 569 27.69 2.54 -19.44
C PRO A 569 27.33 1.93 -18.07
N PHE A 570 26.39 0.97 -18.02
CA PHE A 570 25.95 0.31 -16.80
C PHE A 570 26.81 -0.90 -16.41
N THR A 571 27.68 -1.39 -17.30
CA THR A 571 28.52 -2.56 -17.04
C THR A 571 29.34 -2.41 -15.75
N ASP A 572 29.30 -3.44 -14.90
CA ASP A 572 30.02 -3.54 -13.61
C ASP A 572 29.71 -2.43 -12.58
N LEU A 573 28.66 -1.64 -12.77
CA LEU A 573 28.25 -0.64 -11.79
C LEU A 573 27.56 -1.27 -10.58
N THR A 574 27.77 -0.65 -9.41
CA THR A 574 26.93 -0.91 -8.24
C THR A 574 25.52 -0.37 -8.46
N GLN A 575 24.54 -0.83 -7.68
CA GLN A 575 23.16 -0.32 -7.78
C GLN A 575 23.08 1.20 -7.58
N TYR A 576 23.88 1.74 -6.67
CA TYR A 576 23.95 3.17 -6.42
C TYR A 576 24.51 3.92 -7.65
N ASP A 577 25.61 3.44 -8.22
CA ASP A 577 26.25 4.07 -9.38
C ASP A 577 25.38 3.97 -10.64
N ALA A 578 24.70 2.84 -10.85
CA ALA A 578 23.75 2.65 -11.95
C ALA A 578 22.57 3.63 -11.84
N SER A 579 22.00 3.79 -10.64
CA SER A 579 20.89 4.74 -10.40
C SER A 579 21.33 6.19 -10.61
N LYS A 580 22.55 6.53 -10.18
CA LYS A 580 23.14 7.86 -10.40
C LYS A 580 23.32 8.13 -11.88
N LEU A 581 23.88 7.17 -12.63
CA LEU A 581 24.09 7.27 -14.06
C LEU A 581 22.77 7.43 -14.83
N ASP A 582 21.73 6.66 -14.49
CA ASP A 582 20.38 6.83 -15.06
C ASP A 582 19.85 8.25 -14.82
N GLY A 583 20.02 8.79 -13.60
CA GLY A 583 19.70 10.18 -13.29
C GLY A 583 20.46 11.20 -14.14
N GLU A 584 21.75 10.99 -14.39
CA GLU A 584 22.57 11.84 -15.26
C GLU A 584 22.08 11.80 -16.73
N LEU A 585 21.78 10.61 -17.26
CA LEU A 585 21.25 10.42 -18.62
C LEU A 585 19.89 11.11 -18.80
N ARG A 586 18.98 10.94 -17.82
CA ARG A 586 17.68 11.64 -17.80
C ARG A 586 17.83 13.15 -17.73
N SER A 587 18.80 13.65 -16.96
CA SER A 587 19.06 15.09 -16.88
C SER A 587 19.52 15.66 -18.23
N MET A 588 20.42 14.96 -18.94
CA MET A 588 20.86 15.37 -20.28
C MET A 588 19.71 15.35 -21.28
N ARG A 589 18.87 14.31 -21.28
CA ARG A 589 17.66 14.26 -22.10
C ARG A 589 16.72 15.44 -21.81
N TRP A 590 16.44 15.71 -20.54
CA TRP A 590 15.55 16.82 -20.14
C TRP A 590 16.08 18.17 -20.63
N GLN A 591 17.40 18.39 -20.63
CA GLN A 591 18.01 19.59 -21.20
C GLN A 591 17.72 19.71 -22.70
N VAL A 592 17.82 18.62 -23.46
CA VAL A 592 17.49 18.60 -24.89
C VAL A 592 16.01 18.90 -25.11
N GLU A 593 15.11 18.21 -24.40
CA GLU A 593 13.65 18.39 -24.50
C GLU A 593 13.21 19.82 -24.16
N ARG A 594 13.78 20.39 -23.08
CA ARG A 594 13.50 21.76 -22.64
C ARG A 594 13.90 22.80 -23.69
N GLU A 595 14.99 22.58 -24.42
CA GLU A 595 15.41 23.51 -25.45
C GLU A 595 14.53 23.35 -26.71
N ILE A 596 14.36 22.13 -27.24
CA ILE A 596 13.58 21.91 -28.48
C ILE A 596 12.08 22.24 -28.36
N THR A 597 11.51 22.25 -27.15
CA THR A 597 10.11 22.65 -26.91
C THR A 597 9.84 24.13 -27.18
N LYS A 598 10.89 24.94 -27.37
CA LYS A 598 10.79 26.34 -27.82
C LYS A 598 10.52 26.45 -29.33
N LEU A 599 10.72 25.36 -30.08
CA LEU A 599 10.40 25.29 -31.51
C LEU A 599 8.94 24.89 -31.72
N PRO A 600 8.30 25.30 -32.85
CA PRO A 600 6.98 24.81 -33.23
C PRO A 600 6.88 23.28 -33.20
N ASP A 601 5.71 22.74 -32.85
CA ASP A 601 5.47 21.29 -32.75
C ASP A 601 5.72 20.56 -34.09
N ASP A 602 5.52 21.25 -35.21
CA ASP A 602 5.70 20.74 -36.58
C ASP A 602 7.09 21.04 -37.18
N ASP A 603 8.01 21.64 -36.42
CA ASP A 603 9.38 21.88 -36.91
C ASP A 603 10.13 20.57 -37.16
N ALA A 604 10.68 20.41 -38.36
CA ALA A 604 11.34 19.18 -38.79
C ALA A 604 12.55 18.79 -37.91
N ASP A 605 13.30 19.76 -37.37
CA ASP A 605 14.44 19.48 -36.50
C ASP A 605 13.97 19.04 -35.10
N ARG A 606 12.89 19.63 -34.59
CA ARG A 606 12.28 19.17 -33.34
C ARG A 606 11.81 17.73 -33.46
N LEU A 607 11.10 17.38 -34.53
CA LEU A 607 10.63 16.01 -34.78
C LEU A 607 11.81 15.04 -34.89
N ARG A 608 12.85 15.40 -35.66
CA ARG A 608 14.07 14.61 -35.81
C ARG A 608 14.75 14.34 -34.46
N ILE A 609 14.93 15.37 -33.63
CA ILE A 609 15.57 15.23 -32.30
C ILE A 609 14.68 14.40 -31.36
N HIS A 610 13.36 14.55 -31.40
CA HIS A 610 12.45 13.71 -30.62
C HIS A 610 12.57 12.23 -30.97
N ASP A 611 12.62 11.89 -32.26
CA ASP A 611 12.82 10.51 -32.71
C ASP A 611 14.18 9.95 -32.28
N GLU A 612 15.19 10.80 -32.22
CA GLU A 612 16.54 10.45 -31.74
C GLU A 612 16.57 10.22 -30.23
N LEU A 613 15.91 11.07 -29.43
CA LEU A 613 15.74 10.86 -28.00
C LEU A 613 14.96 9.56 -27.71
N LYS A 614 13.93 9.25 -28.49
CA LYS A 614 13.17 8.00 -28.36
C LYS A 614 14.03 6.76 -28.62
N ARG A 615 14.88 6.79 -29.65
CA ARG A 615 15.86 5.73 -29.91
C ARG A 615 16.85 5.58 -28.77
N THR A 616 17.28 6.71 -28.22
CA THR A 616 18.22 6.77 -27.09
C THR A 616 17.60 6.18 -25.82
N ASP A 617 16.33 6.49 -25.52
CA ASP A 617 15.60 5.91 -24.39
C ASP A 617 15.53 4.38 -24.49
N ALA A 618 15.18 3.86 -25.68
CA ALA A 618 15.14 2.42 -25.91
C ALA A 618 16.51 1.76 -25.71
N GLN A 619 17.60 2.46 -26.05
CA GLN A 619 18.97 1.99 -25.82
C GLN A 619 19.34 2.00 -24.33
N VAL A 620 18.97 3.06 -23.58
CA VAL A 620 19.17 3.14 -22.12
C VAL A 620 18.40 2.02 -21.41
N GLU A 621 17.15 1.81 -21.80
CA GLU A 621 16.29 0.75 -21.25
C GLU A 621 16.88 -0.63 -21.51
N ALA A 622 17.33 -0.91 -22.75
CA ALA A 622 18.01 -2.17 -23.08
C ALA A 622 19.27 -2.38 -22.21
N TYR A 623 20.14 -1.38 -22.09
CA TYR A 623 21.34 -1.48 -21.27
C TYR A 623 21.08 -1.61 -19.77
N SER A 624 20.05 -0.92 -19.26
CA SER A 624 19.61 -1.05 -17.87
C SER A 624 19.06 -2.44 -17.58
N ASN A 625 18.30 -3.01 -18.50
CA ASN A 625 17.75 -4.37 -18.38
C ASN A 625 18.88 -5.42 -18.40
N ASP A 626 19.85 -5.28 -19.32
CA ASP A 626 21.03 -6.15 -19.36
C ASP A 626 21.82 -6.11 -18.05
N TRP A 627 22.02 -4.92 -17.48
CA TRP A 627 22.68 -4.74 -16.18
C TRP A 627 21.89 -5.37 -15.03
N ALA A 628 20.58 -5.14 -14.98
CA ALA A 628 19.72 -5.71 -13.95
C ALA A 628 19.75 -7.25 -13.99
N LEU A 629 19.67 -7.83 -15.20
CA LEU A 629 19.76 -9.27 -15.41
C LEU A 629 21.13 -9.83 -14.99
N ALA A 630 22.23 -9.14 -15.30
CA ALA A 630 23.57 -9.53 -14.83
C ALA A 630 23.68 -9.48 -13.30
N GLY A 631 23.01 -8.50 -12.66
CA GLY A 631 22.88 -8.41 -11.21
C GLY A 631 22.14 -9.61 -10.61
N VAL A 632 21.02 -10.02 -11.22
CA VAL A 632 20.28 -11.24 -10.87
C VAL A 632 21.18 -12.48 -11.00
N HIS A 633 21.87 -12.64 -12.13
CA HIS A 633 22.78 -13.77 -12.35
C HIS A 633 23.87 -13.85 -11.28
N LYS A 634 24.46 -12.70 -10.91
CA LYS A 634 25.48 -12.62 -9.86
C LYS A 634 24.91 -13.00 -8.49
N ALA A 635 23.73 -12.48 -8.16
CA ALA A 635 23.06 -12.77 -6.88
C ALA A 635 22.70 -14.27 -6.75
N VAL A 636 22.13 -14.87 -7.80
CA VAL A 636 21.76 -16.30 -7.83
C VAL A 636 23.00 -17.18 -7.67
N ARG A 637 24.07 -16.91 -8.44
CA ARG A 637 25.33 -17.66 -8.31
C ARG A 637 25.96 -17.51 -6.93
N HIS A 638 25.95 -16.30 -6.38
CA HIS A 638 26.51 -16.05 -5.04
C HIS A 638 25.72 -16.76 -3.95
N GLY A 639 24.39 -16.66 -3.97
CA GLY A 639 23.53 -17.37 -3.02
C GLY A 639 23.69 -18.88 -3.10
N TRP A 640 23.80 -19.43 -4.31
CA TRP A 640 24.09 -20.86 -4.50
C TRP A 640 25.48 -21.24 -4.00
N GLN A 641 26.51 -20.45 -4.29
CA GLN A 641 27.87 -20.70 -3.79
C GLN A 641 27.93 -20.70 -2.26
N MET A 642 27.21 -19.80 -1.59
CA MET A 642 27.12 -19.80 -0.12
C MET A 642 26.54 -21.12 0.41
N ILE A 643 25.52 -21.68 -0.26
CA ILE A 643 24.97 -22.98 0.11
C ILE A 643 26.02 -24.08 -0.09
N LEU A 644 26.71 -24.09 -1.22
CA LEU A 644 27.79 -25.06 -1.50
C LEU A 644 28.90 -25.00 -0.44
N ASP A 645 29.31 -23.80 -0.02
CA ASP A 645 30.32 -23.59 1.00
C ASP A 645 29.85 -24.08 2.39
N GLU A 646 28.57 -23.85 2.74
CA GLU A 646 28.00 -24.29 4.02
C GLU A 646 27.92 -25.81 4.16
N ILE A 647 27.66 -26.51 3.05
CA ILE A 647 27.47 -27.98 3.02
C ILE A 647 28.77 -28.72 2.69
N ALA A 648 29.90 -28.01 2.58
CA ALA A 648 31.17 -28.59 2.20
C ALA A 648 31.53 -29.84 3.04
N GLY A 649 31.95 -30.90 2.36
CA GLY A 649 32.28 -32.19 2.97
C GLY A 649 31.13 -33.21 3.03
N TRP A 650 29.91 -32.84 2.62
CA TRP A 650 28.78 -33.79 2.55
C TRP A 650 29.05 -34.96 1.59
N GLU A 651 29.84 -34.77 0.53
CA GLU A 651 30.19 -35.80 -0.46
C GLU A 651 31.08 -36.90 0.12
N ASP A 652 32.00 -36.55 1.03
CA ASP A 652 32.96 -37.47 1.65
C ASP A 652 32.41 -38.13 2.92
N GLU A 653 31.36 -37.58 3.52
CA GLU A 653 30.77 -38.08 4.75
C GLU A 653 30.24 -39.51 4.58
N ALA A 654 30.57 -40.44 5.46
CA ALA A 654 30.05 -41.81 5.39
C ALA A 654 29.26 -42.16 6.65
N LEU A 655 28.40 -43.17 6.56
CA LEU A 655 27.81 -43.77 7.76
C LEU A 655 28.95 -44.33 8.63
N ASP A 656 28.88 -44.04 9.93
CA ASP A 656 29.83 -44.57 10.92
C ASP A 656 29.87 -46.11 10.85
N ALA A 657 31.07 -46.68 10.78
CA ALA A 657 31.24 -48.14 10.71
C ALA A 657 30.73 -48.85 11.97
N ASP A 658 30.70 -48.13 13.10
CA ASP A 658 30.22 -48.63 14.38
C ASP A 658 28.74 -48.25 14.65
N ALA A 659 28.01 -47.75 13.64
CA ALA A 659 26.61 -47.38 13.79
C ALA A 659 25.76 -48.60 14.19
N ALA A 660 25.15 -48.51 15.37
CA ALA A 660 24.30 -49.58 15.88
C ALA A 660 23.01 -49.71 15.04
N PRO A 661 22.48 -50.93 14.86
CA PRO A 661 21.17 -51.11 14.24
C PRO A 661 20.11 -50.26 14.95
N LEU A 662 19.22 -49.63 14.18
CA LEU A 662 18.15 -48.73 14.66
C LEU A 662 18.58 -47.40 15.29
N ASP A 663 19.87 -47.09 15.37
CA ASP A 663 20.28 -45.74 15.67
C ASP A 663 20.07 -44.82 14.48
N ASP A 664 20.02 -43.52 14.75
CA ASP A 664 19.88 -42.50 13.72
C ASP A 664 21.20 -42.34 12.95
N PRO A 665 21.24 -42.40 11.59
CA PRO A 665 22.49 -42.29 10.85
C PRO A 665 23.14 -40.93 11.08
N ARG A 666 24.33 -40.94 11.68
CA ARG A 666 25.11 -39.74 12.03
C ARG A 666 25.81 -39.16 10.80
N MET A 667 25.03 -38.54 9.92
CA MET A 667 25.50 -37.88 8.70
C MET A 667 25.04 -36.41 8.67
N PRO A 668 25.51 -35.57 9.61
CA PRO A 668 25.05 -34.19 9.75
C PRO A 668 25.24 -33.32 8.50
N GLN A 669 26.33 -33.48 7.74
CA GLN A 669 26.57 -32.65 6.56
C GLN A 669 25.63 -33.02 5.40
N THR A 670 25.36 -34.31 5.20
CA THR A 670 24.41 -34.81 4.22
C THR A 670 22.98 -34.35 4.55
N ARG A 671 22.62 -34.33 5.85
CA ARG A 671 21.33 -33.75 6.30
C ARG A 671 21.25 -32.26 6.05
N LEU A 672 22.32 -31.52 6.36
CA LEU A 672 22.39 -30.09 6.11
C LEU A 672 22.25 -29.79 4.61
N ALA A 673 22.90 -30.59 3.75
CA ALA A 673 22.77 -30.50 2.30
C ALA A 673 21.30 -30.65 1.84
N ILE A 674 20.61 -31.71 2.29
CA ILE A 674 19.19 -31.91 1.98
C ILE A 674 18.37 -30.70 2.46
N GLN A 675 18.56 -30.28 3.71
CA GLN A 675 17.79 -29.18 4.30
C GLN A 675 18.01 -27.84 3.56
N ARG A 676 19.26 -27.46 3.30
CA ARG A 676 19.60 -26.19 2.64
C ARG A 676 19.13 -26.15 1.20
N VAL A 677 19.32 -27.24 0.46
CA VAL A 677 18.93 -27.30 -0.95
C VAL A 677 17.42 -27.40 -1.10
N HIS A 678 16.73 -28.19 -0.27
CA HIS A 678 15.27 -28.21 -0.22
C HIS A 678 14.70 -26.84 0.14
N TYR A 679 15.32 -26.13 1.09
CA TYR A 679 14.92 -24.76 1.41
C TYR A 679 15.08 -23.82 0.21
N TYR A 680 16.24 -23.82 -0.45
CA TYR A 680 16.48 -22.99 -1.64
C TYR A 680 15.49 -23.28 -2.79
N LEU A 681 15.17 -24.55 -3.04
CA LEU A 681 14.27 -24.95 -4.12
C LEU A 681 12.78 -24.66 -3.81
N HIS A 682 12.36 -24.75 -2.55
CA HIS A 682 10.93 -24.81 -2.23
C HIS A 682 10.43 -23.85 -1.13
N ARG A 683 11.32 -23.25 -0.34
CA ARG A 683 10.93 -22.42 0.82
C ARG A 683 11.56 -21.02 0.84
N ASP A 684 12.65 -20.79 0.14
CA ASP A 684 13.26 -19.47 0.00
C ASP A 684 12.42 -18.60 -0.94
N SER A 685 11.66 -17.67 -0.37
CA SER A 685 10.82 -16.74 -1.14
C SER A 685 11.63 -15.81 -2.05
N SER A 686 12.89 -15.52 -1.72
CA SER A 686 13.76 -14.68 -2.55
C SER A 686 14.21 -15.44 -3.80
N ALA A 687 14.62 -16.71 -3.63
CA ALA A 687 14.95 -17.57 -4.76
C ALA A 687 13.73 -17.83 -5.64
N GLN A 688 12.56 -18.09 -5.02
CA GLN A 688 11.31 -18.27 -5.75
C GLN A 688 10.90 -17.03 -6.53
N GLY A 689 10.94 -15.83 -5.92
CA GLY A 689 10.65 -14.57 -6.62
C GLY A 689 11.58 -14.34 -7.80
N THR A 690 12.87 -14.68 -7.66
CA THR A 690 13.83 -14.59 -8.76
C THR A 690 13.46 -15.50 -9.95
N ARG A 691 13.00 -16.73 -9.68
CA ARG A 691 12.53 -17.66 -10.73
C ARG A 691 11.26 -17.15 -11.42
N ASP A 692 10.31 -16.67 -10.63
CA ASP A 692 9.01 -16.19 -11.13
C ASP A 692 9.16 -14.93 -12.00
N GLU A 693 10.10 -14.04 -11.64
CA GLU A 693 10.41 -12.82 -12.39
C GLU A 693 11.28 -13.07 -13.63
N ASN A 694 12.02 -14.19 -13.68
CA ASN A 694 12.95 -14.53 -14.78
C ASN A 694 12.66 -15.92 -15.39
N PRO A 695 11.42 -16.19 -15.85
CA PRO A 695 11.07 -17.51 -16.37
C PRO A 695 11.86 -17.82 -17.64
N GLY A 696 12.54 -18.97 -17.65
CA GLY A 696 13.33 -19.43 -18.80
C GLY A 696 14.74 -18.84 -18.88
N ASP A 697 15.20 -18.08 -17.89
CA ASP A 697 16.59 -17.65 -17.82
C ASP A 697 17.53 -18.85 -17.64
N ALA A 698 18.53 -18.96 -18.52
CA ALA A 698 19.42 -20.13 -18.57
C ALA A 698 20.34 -20.24 -17.35
N VAL A 699 20.72 -19.14 -16.70
CA VAL A 699 21.60 -19.16 -15.52
C VAL A 699 20.81 -19.60 -14.29
N VAL A 700 19.61 -19.04 -14.09
CA VAL A 700 18.71 -19.46 -13.01
C VAL A 700 18.36 -20.95 -13.17
N ALA A 701 17.95 -21.36 -14.36
CA ALA A 701 17.60 -22.75 -14.65
C ALA A 701 18.79 -23.72 -14.45
N ALA A 702 20.01 -23.31 -14.79
CA ALA A 702 21.21 -24.12 -14.57
C ALA A 702 21.50 -24.33 -13.07
N VAL A 703 21.40 -23.28 -12.26
CA VAL A 703 21.60 -23.37 -10.81
C VAL A 703 20.51 -24.23 -10.15
N ASP A 704 19.25 -24.08 -10.55
CA ASP A 704 18.17 -24.92 -10.03
C ASP A 704 18.34 -26.39 -10.44
N ALA A 705 18.82 -26.67 -11.66
CA ALA A 705 19.11 -28.03 -12.09
C ALA A 705 20.26 -28.66 -11.28
N GLU A 706 21.32 -27.90 -11.01
CA GLU A 706 22.43 -28.33 -10.15
C GLU A 706 21.95 -28.61 -8.73
N ALA A 707 21.16 -27.70 -8.15
CA ALA A 707 20.53 -27.88 -6.84
C ALA A 707 19.66 -29.14 -6.80
N GLY A 708 18.84 -29.38 -7.82
CA GLY A 708 18.02 -30.61 -7.93
C GLY A 708 18.86 -31.89 -7.98
N GLN A 709 19.98 -31.88 -8.72
CA GLN A 709 20.91 -33.01 -8.77
C GLN A 709 21.56 -33.27 -7.40
N LEU A 710 21.98 -32.21 -6.70
CA LEU A 710 22.57 -32.30 -5.37
C LEU A 710 21.57 -32.87 -4.35
N LEU A 711 20.33 -32.36 -4.33
CA LEU A 711 19.27 -32.87 -3.46
C LEU A 711 19.01 -34.37 -3.70
N ALA A 712 18.96 -34.80 -4.96
CA ALA A 712 18.78 -36.19 -5.31
C ALA A 712 19.96 -37.06 -4.84
N ALA A 713 21.21 -36.60 -5.02
CA ALA A 713 22.41 -37.31 -4.60
C ALA A 713 22.52 -37.42 -3.07
N ALA A 714 22.34 -36.32 -2.34
CA ALA A 714 22.35 -36.31 -0.88
C ALA A 714 21.21 -37.16 -0.29
N GLY A 715 19.99 -37.05 -0.85
CA GLY A 715 18.85 -37.88 -0.48
C GLY A 715 19.10 -39.37 -0.68
N SER A 716 19.65 -39.77 -1.83
CA SER A 716 19.98 -41.17 -2.11
C SER A 716 21.07 -41.69 -1.16
N LYS A 717 22.07 -40.88 -0.83
CA LYS A 717 23.16 -41.23 0.08
C LYS A 717 22.66 -41.47 1.50
N LEU A 718 21.83 -40.55 2.02
CA LEU A 718 21.24 -40.70 3.36
C LEU A 718 20.24 -41.88 3.41
N ALA A 719 19.46 -42.09 2.35
CA ALA A 719 18.57 -43.24 2.23
C ALA A 719 19.34 -44.57 2.29
N ALA A 720 20.48 -44.68 1.60
CA ALA A 720 21.35 -45.86 1.67
C ALA A 720 21.87 -46.12 3.10
N ALA A 721 22.16 -45.07 3.86
CA ALA A 721 22.56 -45.21 5.26
C ALA A 721 21.41 -45.72 6.15
N PHE A 722 20.20 -45.18 6.00
CA PHE A 722 19.01 -45.73 6.66
C PHE A 722 18.76 -47.19 6.28
N ASP A 723 18.85 -47.53 4.99
CA ASP A 723 18.65 -48.89 4.49
C ASP A 723 19.66 -49.88 5.09
N ALA A 724 20.92 -49.48 5.27
CA ALA A 724 21.93 -50.32 5.92
C ALA A 724 21.57 -50.60 7.39
N LEU A 725 21.12 -49.59 8.14
CA LEU A 725 20.73 -49.72 9.54
C LEU A 725 19.46 -50.56 9.70
N VAL A 726 18.48 -50.39 8.82
CA VAL A 726 17.25 -51.19 8.78
C VAL A 726 17.58 -52.63 8.40
N ALA A 727 18.45 -52.87 7.42
CA ALA A 727 18.88 -54.21 7.04
C ALA A 727 19.57 -54.95 8.21
N ALA A 728 20.42 -54.25 8.98
CA ALA A 728 21.03 -54.82 10.18
C ALA A 728 19.99 -55.11 11.27
N ALA A 729 19.02 -54.20 11.46
CA ALA A 729 17.94 -54.38 12.42
C ALA A 729 16.97 -55.52 12.03
N GLU A 730 16.78 -55.76 10.74
CA GLU A 730 15.94 -56.85 10.23
C GLU A 730 16.46 -58.24 10.65
N GLN A 731 17.77 -58.35 10.91
CA GLN A 731 18.44 -59.58 11.39
C GLN A 731 18.34 -59.78 12.91
N LEU A 732 17.95 -58.75 13.66
CA LEU A 732 17.80 -58.86 15.11
C LEU A 732 16.47 -59.56 15.46
N PRO A 733 16.46 -60.42 16.48
CA PRO A 733 15.20 -60.95 17.01
C PRO A 733 14.37 -59.80 17.61
N PRO A 734 13.03 -59.89 17.57
CA PRO A 734 12.17 -58.91 18.24
C PRO A 734 12.55 -58.80 19.73
N PRO A 735 12.78 -57.59 20.27
CA PRO A 735 13.25 -57.40 21.63
C PRO A 735 12.13 -57.63 22.65
N VAL A 736 11.91 -58.90 23.00
CA VAL A 736 10.84 -59.33 23.93
C VAL A 736 11.05 -58.81 25.35
N GLU A 737 12.26 -58.46 25.78
CA GLU A 737 12.53 -58.01 27.16
C GLU A 737 12.96 -56.53 27.23
N ASP A 738 13.71 -56.06 26.24
CA ASP A 738 14.23 -54.70 26.22
C ASP A 738 13.19 -53.71 25.68
N ARG A 739 12.49 -53.04 26.59
CA ARG A 739 11.52 -52.00 26.25
C ARG A 739 12.12 -50.88 25.38
N TRP A 740 13.36 -50.49 25.60
CA TRP A 740 13.97 -49.38 24.87
C TRP A 740 14.21 -49.73 23.40
N LEU A 741 14.63 -50.97 23.13
CA LEU A 741 14.79 -51.45 21.76
C LEU A 741 13.45 -51.61 21.02
N ARG A 742 12.34 -51.87 21.72
CA ARG A 742 11.02 -52.00 21.09
C ARG A 742 10.54 -50.72 20.40
N ASP A 743 10.84 -49.58 20.99
CA ASP A 743 10.34 -48.27 20.52
C ASP A 743 11.29 -47.61 19.49
N LYS A 744 12.46 -48.22 19.25
CA LYS A 744 13.50 -47.69 18.35
C LYS A 744 13.07 -47.63 16.88
N PRO A 745 12.37 -48.61 16.27
CA PRO A 745 11.89 -48.48 14.89
C PRO A 745 10.97 -47.26 14.69
N GLY A 746 10.06 -46.99 15.63
CA GLY A 746 9.22 -45.79 15.59
C GLY A 746 10.01 -44.48 15.69
N SER A 747 11.05 -44.47 16.53
CA SER A 747 11.98 -43.32 16.63
C SER A 747 12.76 -43.10 15.32
N LEU A 748 13.28 -44.19 14.73
CA LEU A 748 13.98 -44.16 13.45
C LEU A 748 13.09 -43.67 12.30
N LEU A 749 11.82 -44.11 12.28
CA LEU A 749 10.82 -43.65 11.32
C LEU A 749 10.60 -42.14 11.41
N SER A 750 10.46 -41.62 12.62
CA SER A 750 10.27 -40.17 12.82
C SER A 750 11.50 -39.38 12.38
N SER A 751 12.71 -39.90 12.64
CA SER A 751 13.95 -39.26 12.19
C SER A 751 14.08 -39.28 10.66
N ALA A 752 13.87 -40.43 10.02
CA ALA A 752 13.92 -40.57 8.56
C ALA A 752 12.95 -39.62 7.86
N ARG A 753 11.74 -39.43 8.42
CA ARG A 753 10.74 -38.51 7.86
C ARG A 753 11.23 -37.06 7.81
N GLY A 754 11.87 -36.60 8.88
CA GLY A 754 12.44 -35.26 8.92
C GLY A 754 13.67 -35.11 8.04
N ALA A 755 14.55 -36.12 8.05
CA ALA A 755 15.85 -36.05 7.40
C ALA A 755 15.79 -36.24 5.86
N LEU A 756 14.78 -36.95 5.35
CA LEU A 756 14.56 -37.21 3.92
C LEU A 756 13.41 -36.37 3.33
N GLU A 757 12.90 -35.37 4.05
CA GLU A 757 11.79 -34.51 3.59
C GLU A 757 12.10 -33.93 2.18
N GLY A 758 11.15 -34.09 1.26
CA GLY A 758 11.25 -33.58 -0.11
C GLY A 758 12.21 -34.34 -1.03
N THR A 759 12.77 -35.46 -0.58
CA THR A 759 13.61 -36.34 -1.42
C THR A 759 12.78 -37.46 -2.05
N ALA A 760 13.16 -37.91 -3.24
CA ALA A 760 12.48 -39.02 -3.93
C ALA A 760 12.65 -40.38 -3.21
N SER A 761 13.62 -40.51 -2.30
CA SER A 761 13.91 -41.75 -1.57
C SER A 761 13.12 -41.89 -0.26
N SER A 762 12.43 -40.84 0.20
CA SER A 762 11.71 -40.81 1.47
C SER A 762 10.73 -41.98 1.62
N ASP A 763 9.80 -42.14 0.68
CA ASP A 763 8.68 -43.07 0.83
C ASP A 763 9.14 -44.53 0.94
N ALA A 764 10.16 -44.93 0.17
CA ALA A 764 10.69 -46.29 0.19
C ALA A 764 11.34 -46.62 1.55
N VAL A 765 12.16 -45.71 2.09
CA VAL A 765 12.81 -45.88 3.40
C VAL A 765 11.77 -45.92 4.52
N LEU A 766 10.81 -44.98 4.51
CA LEU A 766 9.74 -44.94 5.52
C LEU A 766 8.89 -46.20 5.51
N ALA A 767 8.52 -46.70 4.32
CA ALA A 767 7.76 -47.94 4.19
C ALA A 767 8.52 -49.15 4.77
N ARG A 768 9.83 -49.22 4.54
CA ARG A 768 10.66 -50.30 5.06
C ARG A 768 10.80 -50.27 6.59
N ILE A 769 11.03 -49.08 7.17
CA ILE A 769 11.07 -48.92 8.64
C ILE A 769 9.72 -49.27 9.26
N GLN A 770 8.61 -48.82 8.65
CA GLN A 770 7.25 -49.13 9.10
C GLN A 770 6.96 -50.64 9.05
N ALA A 771 7.45 -51.35 8.03
CA ALA A 771 7.32 -52.80 7.91
C ALA A 771 8.09 -53.52 9.03
N LEU A 772 9.30 -53.06 9.36
CA LEU A 772 10.08 -53.58 10.49
C LEU A 772 9.35 -53.39 11.82
N ASP A 773 8.84 -52.17 12.08
CA ASP A 773 8.08 -51.85 13.29
C ASP A 773 6.83 -52.75 13.40
N THR A 774 6.06 -52.85 12.32
CA THR A 774 4.85 -53.69 12.26
C THR A 774 5.18 -55.16 12.55
N ARG A 775 6.25 -55.69 11.98
CA ARG A 775 6.72 -57.07 12.21
C ARG A 775 7.06 -57.30 13.68
N TRP A 776 7.79 -56.37 14.29
CA TRP A 776 8.19 -56.47 15.70
C TRP A 776 7.00 -56.34 16.65
N GLN A 777 6.09 -55.40 16.42
CA GLN A 777 4.86 -55.27 17.19
C GLN A 777 3.98 -56.52 17.09
N GLY A 778 3.87 -57.11 15.89
CA GLY A 778 3.17 -58.39 15.68
C GLY A 778 3.77 -59.53 16.50
N ALA A 779 5.10 -59.70 16.45
CA ALA A 779 5.79 -60.74 17.23
C ALA A 779 5.65 -60.53 18.76
N LEU A 780 5.68 -59.29 19.23
CA LEU A 780 5.45 -58.97 20.64
C LEU A 780 4.02 -59.27 21.07
N ALA A 781 3.03 -58.97 20.23
CA ALA A 781 1.64 -59.30 20.47
C ALA A 781 1.42 -60.82 20.54
N ASP A 782 2.08 -61.60 19.68
CA ASP A 782 2.03 -63.06 19.71
C ASP A 782 2.64 -63.63 21.00
N VAL A 783 3.78 -63.10 21.46
CA VAL A 783 4.38 -63.50 22.74
C VAL A 783 3.48 -63.14 23.91
N GLN A 784 2.89 -61.95 23.91
CA GLN A 784 1.97 -61.52 24.96
C GLN A 784 0.73 -62.41 25.00
N LYS A 785 0.14 -62.74 23.84
CA LYS A 785 -0.97 -63.67 23.71
C LYS A 785 -0.61 -65.07 24.21
N ALA A 786 0.55 -65.59 23.83
CA ALA A 786 1.03 -66.89 24.30
C ALA A 786 1.21 -66.93 25.83
N ARG A 787 1.70 -65.83 26.43
CA ARG A 787 1.79 -65.67 27.89
C ARG A 787 0.42 -65.62 28.55
N GLU A 788 -0.54 -64.91 27.97
CA GLU A 788 -1.92 -64.84 28.46
C GLU A 788 -2.61 -66.21 28.40
N GLU A 789 -2.45 -66.94 27.29
CA GLU A 789 -2.98 -68.30 27.13
C GLU A 789 -2.34 -69.29 28.11
N LEU A 790 -1.02 -69.22 28.29
CA LEU A 790 -0.29 -70.03 29.28
C LEU A 790 -0.76 -69.70 30.71
N GLY A 791 -0.86 -68.41 31.04
CA GLY A 791 -1.35 -67.95 32.34
C GLY A 791 -2.78 -68.40 32.61
N ALA A 792 -3.68 -68.31 31.63
CA ALA A 792 -5.06 -68.78 31.75
C ALA A 792 -5.15 -70.30 31.89
N LYS A 793 -4.29 -71.06 31.20
CA LYS A 793 -4.18 -72.51 31.37
C LYS A 793 -3.73 -72.85 32.80
N LEU A 794 -2.61 -72.30 33.24
CA LEU A 794 -2.06 -72.55 34.57
C LEU A 794 -3.01 -72.10 35.68
N ALA A 795 -3.77 -71.02 35.49
CA ALA A 795 -4.77 -70.59 36.46
C ALA A 795 -5.95 -71.56 36.61
N ARG A 796 -6.37 -72.21 35.51
CA ARG A 796 -7.37 -73.28 35.56
C ARG A 796 -6.82 -74.52 36.25
N ASP A 797 -5.59 -74.91 35.92
CA ASP A 797 -4.91 -76.05 36.55
C ASP A 797 -4.74 -75.79 38.06
N ALA A 798 -4.36 -74.57 38.43
CA ALA A 798 -4.24 -74.10 39.81
C ALA A 798 -5.57 -74.19 40.58
N LEU A 799 -6.67 -73.74 39.97
CA LEU A 799 -8.02 -73.86 40.54
C LEU A 799 -8.41 -75.33 40.77
N GLN A 800 -8.09 -76.23 39.85
CA GLN A 800 -8.41 -77.66 39.96
C GLN A 800 -7.57 -78.37 41.03
N GLN A 801 -6.30 -78.00 41.19
CA GLN A 801 -5.38 -78.60 42.16
C GLN A 801 -5.56 -78.06 43.58
N TRP A 802 -6.15 -76.87 43.73
CA TRP A 802 -6.27 -76.20 45.02
C TRP A 802 -6.97 -77.03 46.12
N PRO A 803 -8.11 -77.70 45.88
CA PRO A 803 -8.76 -78.50 46.92
C PRO A 803 -7.87 -79.63 47.47
N ALA A 804 -7.11 -80.31 46.59
CA ALA A 804 -6.18 -81.36 47.00
C ALA A 804 -5.01 -80.80 47.81
N THR A 805 -4.51 -79.63 47.41
CA THR A 805 -3.44 -78.90 48.12
C THR A 805 -3.87 -78.52 49.53
N VAL A 806 -5.08 -77.99 49.70
CA VAL A 806 -5.63 -77.63 51.01
C VAL A 806 -5.89 -78.88 51.87
N ALA A 807 -6.42 -79.96 51.28
CA ALA A 807 -6.70 -81.21 52.00
C ALA A 807 -5.45 -81.91 52.56
N ALA A 808 -4.28 -81.66 51.97
CA ALA A 808 -3.00 -82.18 52.47
C ALA A 808 -2.52 -81.48 53.76
N ILE A 809 -3.14 -80.37 54.16
CA ILE A 809 -2.76 -79.62 55.35
C ILE A 809 -3.74 -80.00 56.48
N PRO A 810 -3.25 -80.60 57.59
CA PRO A 810 -4.11 -80.96 58.71
C PRO A 810 -4.77 -79.75 59.38
N ASP A 811 -5.99 -79.95 59.89
CA ASP A 811 -6.67 -79.03 60.81
C ASP A 811 -6.84 -77.59 60.31
N VAL A 812 -7.02 -77.38 58.99
CA VAL A 812 -7.23 -76.05 58.40
C VAL A 812 -8.59 -75.46 58.80
N ILE A 813 -8.56 -74.35 59.52
CA ILE A 813 -9.72 -73.53 59.85
C ILE A 813 -10.05 -72.67 58.63
N SER A 814 -11.18 -72.93 57.98
CA SER A 814 -11.66 -72.06 56.90
C SER A 814 -12.19 -70.74 57.46
N ALA A 815 -11.89 -69.62 56.80
CA ALA A 815 -12.50 -68.33 57.07
C ALA A 815 -14.05 -68.40 57.10
N ALA A 816 -14.64 -69.20 56.21
CA ALA A 816 -16.09 -69.43 56.18
C ALA A 816 -16.63 -70.16 57.43
N ASN A 817 -15.75 -70.86 58.16
CA ASN A 817 -16.06 -71.60 59.38
C ASN A 817 -15.76 -70.79 60.66
N GLY A 818 -15.65 -69.47 60.55
CA GLY A 818 -15.56 -68.57 61.71
C GLY A 818 -14.15 -68.33 62.24
N PHE A 819 -13.14 -68.25 61.35
CA PHE A 819 -11.81 -67.78 61.75
C PHE A 819 -11.91 -66.34 62.31
N ASP A 820 -11.60 -66.17 63.59
CA ASP A 820 -11.42 -64.87 64.24
C ASP A 820 -9.91 -64.62 64.45
N PRO A 821 -9.30 -63.67 63.72
CA PRO A 821 -7.87 -63.37 63.86
C PRO A 821 -7.50 -62.86 65.26
N SER A 822 -8.46 -62.35 66.03
CA SER A 822 -8.23 -61.87 67.41
C SER A 822 -8.14 -63.01 68.43
N ALA A 823 -8.71 -64.18 68.10
CA ALA A 823 -8.74 -65.37 68.96
C ALA A 823 -7.77 -66.48 68.49
N ALA A 824 -7.07 -66.24 67.37
CA ALA A 824 -6.16 -67.20 66.76
C ALA A 824 -4.94 -67.50 67.64
N ARG A 825 -4.55 -68.78 67.70
CA ARG A 825 -3.38 -69.23 68.48
C ARG A 825 -2.21 -69.53 67.54
N PRO A 826 -0.95 -69.32 67.99
CA PRO A 826 0.20 -69.79 67.24
C PRO A 826 0.09 -71.28 66.92
N GLY A 827 0.28 -71.64 65.65
CA GLY A 827 0.13 -73.00 65.13
C GLY A 827 -1.19 -73.26 64.39
N ASP A 828 -2.23 -72.43 64.58
CA ASP A 828 -3.49 -72.58 63.85
C ASP A 828 -3.25 -72.39 62.34
N ALA A 829 -3.70 -73.36 61.54
CA ALA A 829 -3.71 -73.26 60.08
C ALA A 829 -5.03 -72.62 59.63
N VAL A 830 -4.97 -71.54 58.85
CA VAL A 830 -6.15 -70.81 58.37
C VAL A 830 -6.18 -70.75 56.85
N LEU A 831 -7.33 -71.05 56.25
CA LEU A 831 -7.61 -70.79 54.84
C LEU A 831 -8.35 -69.46 54.67
N LEU A 832 -7.68 -68.52 54.01
CA LEU A 832 -8.20 -67.23 53.59
C LEU A 832 -8.51 -67.31 52.08
N ALA A 833 -9.77 -67.54 51.74
CA ALA A 833 -10.21 -67.66 50.35
C ALA A 833 -10.72 -66.32 49.79
N GLY A 834 -10.42 -66.06 48.52
CA GLY A 834 -10.92 -64.88 47.80
C GLY A 834 -10.36 -63.55 48.30
N VAL A 835 -9.14 -63.52 48.83
CA VAL A 835 -8.51 -62.34 49.43
C VAL A 835 -7.58 -61.63 48.46
N TYR A 836 -7.40 -60.33 48.57
CA TYR A 836 -6.48 -59.57 47.73
C TYR A 836 -5.16 -59.34 48.47
N ASN A 837 -4.03 -59.52 47.77
CA ASN A 837 -2.74 -59.12 48.33
C ASN A 837 -2.62 -57.59 48.26
N ARG A 838 -2.48 -56.95 49.42
CA ARG A 838 -2.37 -55.50 49.58
C ARG A 838 -0.96 -55.07 50.01
N ALA A 839 0.01 -55.99 50.00
CA ALA A 839 1.42 -55.68 50.16
C ALA A 839 1.89 -54.76 49.01
N GLY A 840 2.61 -53.69 49.34
CA GLY A 840 2.98 -52.61 48.41
C GLY A 840 1.90 -51.55 48.17
N TRP A 841 0.63 -51.84 48.47
CA TRP A 841 -0.51 -50.93 48.24
C TRP A 841 -0.97 -50.24 49.50
N ASP A 842 -1.53 -51.01 50.44
CA ASP A 842 -2.01 -50.54 51.73
C ASP A 842 -1.00 -50.84 52.83
N PHE A 843 -0.11 -51.81 52.62
CA PHE A 843 0.92 -52.22 53.56
C PHE A 843 2.30 -52.19 52.92
N ASP A 844 3.34 -51.95 53.71
CA ASP A 844 4.72 -51.92 53.22
C ASP A 844 5.09 -53.31 52.68
N GLY A 845 5.39 -53.37 51.37
CA GLY A 845 5.76 -54.61 50.69
C GLY A 845 7.15 -55.13 51.05
N GLY A 846 7.95 -54.37 51.81
CA GLY A 846 9.32 -54.76 52.19
C GLY A 846 9.40 -55.79 53.32
N GLN A 847 8.39 -55.87 54.20
CA GLN A 847 8.44 -56.75 55.38
C GLN A 847 7.72 -58.09 55.18
N TYR A 848 6.64 -58.10 54.39
CA TYR A 848 5.82 -59.28 54.15
C TYR A 848 5.48 -59.37 52.66
N GLY A 849 5.65 -60.56 52.07
CA GLY A 849 5.27 -60.80 50.68
C GLY A 849 3.75 -60.81 50.47
N PHE A 850 3.00 -61.17 51.51
CA PHE A 850 1.53 -61.10 51.54
C PHE A 850 1.06 -60.18 52.67
N ALA A 851 0.11 -59.29 52.40
CA ALA A 851 -0.52 -58.50 53.44
C ALA A 851 -1.98 -58.19 53.11
N MET A 852 -2.87 -58.22 54.09
CA MET A 852 -4.27 -57.86 53.90
C MET A 852 -4.94 -57.43 55.21
N ARG A 853 -6.19 -56.97 55.15
CA ARG A 853 -7.02 -56.71 56.34
C ARG A 853 -8.20 -57.68 56.39
N PHE A 854 -8.23 -58.59 57.37
CA PHE A 854 -9.31 -59.58 57.51
C PHE A 854 -10.08 -59.33 58.80
N ALA A 855 -11.41 -59.22 58.72
CA ALA A 855 -12.28 -58.89 59.86
C ALA A 855 -11.80 -57.66 60.68
N GLY A 856 -11.17 -56.68 60.02
CA GLY A 856 -10.64 -55.49 60.68
C GLY A 856 -9.28 -55.67 61.35
N VAL A 857 -8.63 -56.82 61.22
CA VAL A 857 -7.27 -57.09 61.74
C VAL A 857 -6.27 -57.15 60.57
N PRO A 858 -5.18 -56.37 60.60
CA PRO A 858 -4.09 -56.50 59.63
C PRO A 858 -3.39 -57.86 59.76
N LEU A 859 -3.14 -58.50 58.63
CA LEU A 859 -2.42 -59.77 58.52
C LEU A 859 -1.16 -59.56 57.70
N GLY A 860 -0.01 -60.00 58.21
CA GLY A 860 1.28 -59.98 57.51
C GLY A 860 1.81 -61.39 57.30
N GLY A 861 1.93 -61.82 56.05
CA GLY A 861 2.33 -63.15 55.63
C GLY A 861 3.76 -63.21 55.09
N VAL A 862 4.59 -64.06 55.70
CA VAL A 862 5.90 -64.45 55.14
C VAL A 862 5.71 -65.75 54.36
N TYR A 863 6.16 -65.78 53.10
CA TYR A 863 6.11 -66.97 52.27
C TYR A 863 7.08 -68.04 52.79
N GLU A 864 6.64 -69.30 52.81
CA GLU A 864 7.58 -70.41 52.86
C GLU A 864 8.46 -70.41 51.59
N GLY A 865 9.70 -70.88 51.72
CA GLY A 865 10.68 -70.76 50.64
C GLY A 865 10.27 -71.43 49.32
N TYR A 866 9.41 -72.45 49.35
CA TYR A 866 8.87 -73.07 48.13
C TYR A 866 7.70 -72.28 47.53
N VAL A 867 6.95 -71.53 48.34
CA VAL A 867 5.89 -70.62 47.86
C VAL A 867 6.53 -69.44 47.15
N ASP A 868 7.57 -68.87 47.76
CA ASP A 868 8.37 -67.78 47.18
C ASP A 868 8.98 -68.19 45.82
N LYS A 869 9.63 -69.35 45.77
CA LYS A 869 10.15 -69.93 44.52
C LYS A 869 9.08 -70.14 43.44
N ALA A 870 7.87 -70.54 43.81
CA ALA A 870 6.79 -70.74 42.85
C ALA A 870 6.28 -69.41 42.27
N LEU A 871 6.19 -68.37 43.11
CA LEU A 871 5.88 -67.01 42.67
C LEU A 871 6.99 -66.46 41.76
N ASP A 872 8.26 -66.62 42.14
CA ASP A 872 9.41 -66.21 41.34
C ASP A 872 9.47 -66.94 40.00
N HIS A 873 9.22 -68.25 39.98
CA HIS A 873 9.16 -69.03 38.75
C HIS A 873 8.08 -68.49 37.80
N ALA A 874 6.87 -68.24 38.31
CA ALA A 874 5.80 -67.69 37.48
C ALA A 874 6.10 -66.25 37.00
N ALA A 875 6.60 -65.38 37.87
CA ALA A 875 6.85 -63.97 37.55
C ALA A 875 8.10 -63.77 36.67
N TYR A 876 9.21 -64.43 37.00
CA TYR A 876 10.51 -64.15 36.38
C TYR A 876 10.92 -65.17 35.32
N GLU A 877 10.61 -66.46 35.50
CA GLU A 877 10.97 -67.48 34.50
C GLU A 877 9.89 -67.57 33.41
N LEU A 878 8.61 -67.65 33.78
CA LEU A 878 7.49 -67.74 32.84
C LEU A 878 6.96 -66.38 32.37
N LYS A 879 7.38 -65.28 33.01
CA LYS A 879 6.93 -63.90 32.72
C LYS A 879 5.41 -63.75 32.75
N LEU A 880 4.75 -64.44 33.67
CA LEU A 880 3.30 -64.38 33.86
C LEU A 880 2.96 -63.29 34.86
N ALA A 881 1.86 -62.59 34.60
CA ALA A 881 1.34 -61.61 35.55
C ALA A 881 0.67 -62.34 36.72
N ILE A 882 1.20 -62.14 37.93
CA ILE A 882 0.57 -62.53 39.18
C ILE A 882 -0.20 -61.32 39.68
N ASP A 883 -1.45 -61.22 39.22
CA ASP A 883 -2.31 -60.07 39.47
C ASP A 883 -2.83 -60.07 40.91
N ASP A 884 -2.39 -59.09 41.70
CA ASP A 884 -2.81 -58.83 43.08
C ASP A 884 -4.19 -58.15 43.18
N HIS A 885 -4.74 -57.69 42.04
CA HIS A 885 -6.13 -57.22 41.91
C HIS A 885 -7.11 -58.37 41.64
N LYS A 886 -6.64 -59.61 41.57
CA LYS A 886 -7.48 -60.82 41.52
C LYS A 886 -7.52 -61.50 42.88
N PRO A 887 -8.61 -62.21 43.21
CA PRO A 887 -8.70 -62.94 44.47
C PRO A 887 -7.68 -64.08 44.53
N TRP A 888 -6.93 -64.13 45.62
CA TRP A 888 -5.99 -65.20 45.99
C TRP A 888 -6.65 -66.08 47.05
N ASP A 889 -6.24 -67.35 47.11
CA ASP A 889 -6.54 -68.21 48.25
C ASP A 889 -5.23 -68.55 48.96
N VAL A 890 -5.18 -68.35 50.26
CA VAL A 890 -3.96 -68.46 51.05
C VAL A 890 -4.21 -69.39 52.23
N VAL A 891 -3.32 -70.37 52.44
CA VAL A 891 -3.24 -71.09 53.72
C VAL A 891 -2.05 -70.58 54.51
N GLY A 892 -2.32 -69.97 55.65
CA GLY A 892 -1.31 -69.46 56.56
C GLY A 892 -1.31 -70.22 57.89
N VAL A 893 -0.13 -70.48 58.45
CA VAL A 893 0.03 -70.92 59.83
C VAL A 893 0.30 -69.70 60.70
N VAL A 894 -0.51 -69.50 61.74
CA VAL A 894 -0.39 -68.37 62.66
C VAL A 894 0.92 -68.47 63.43
N LEU A 895 1.75 -67.43 63.36
CA LEU A 895 2.99 -67.31 64.12
C LEU A 895 2.83 -66.52 65.43
N GLY A 896 1.70 -65.82 65.58
CA GLY A 896 1.42 -64.93 66.71
C GLY A 896 1.43 -63.44 66.31
N PRO A 897 1.46 -62.52 67.28
CA PRO A 897 1.43 -61.09 67.02
C PRO A 897 2.72 -60.60 66.34
N GLY A 898 2.61 -59.51 65.60
CA GLY A 898 3.72 -58.78 65.02
C GLY A 898 3.34 -57.35 64.70
N SER A 899 4.16 -56.69 63.89
CA SER A 899 3.87 -55.37 63.35
C SER A 899 4.06 -55.37 61.85
N ILE A 900 3.23 -54.58 61.16
CA ILE A 900 3.32 -54.25 59.72
C ILE A 900 3.17 -52.74 59.58
N ARG A 901 3.71 -52.14 58.52
CA ARG A 901 3.50 -50.72 58.27
C ARG A 901 2.33 -50.51 57.31
N GLU A 902 1.35 -49.69 57.69
CA GLU A 902 0.21 -49.31 56.86
C GLU A 902 0.46 -47.97 56.18
N ARG A 903 0.05 -47.87 54.91
CA ARG A 903 0.12 -46.65 54.10
C ARG A 903 -0.92 -45.67 54.62
N THR A 904 -0.46 -44.62 55.24
CA THR A 904 -1.28 -43.50 55.66
C THR A 904 -0.99 -42.29 54.80
N LYS A 905 -2.03 -41.56 54.43
CA LYS A 905 -1.90 -40.27 53.75
C LYS A 905 -2.12 -39.20 54.78
N ARG A 906 -1.12 -38.34 54.99
CA ARG A 906 -1.30 -37.13 55.78
C ARG A 906 -1.12 -35.91 54.88
N VAL A 907 -2.04 -34.97 54.99
CA VAL A 907 -1.89 -33.67 54.34
C VAL A 907 -1.03 -32.81 55.26
N ILE A 908 0.19 -32.50 54.81
CA ILE A 908 1.04 -31.52 55.48
C ILE A 908 0.93 -30.19 54.76
N ARG A 909 0.92 -29.10 55.54
CA ARG A 909 0.89 -27.75 54.99
C ARG A 909 2.29 -27.16 55.11
N ARG A 910 2.99 -27.01 53.99
CA ARG A 910 4.34 -26.43 53.93
C ARG A 910 4.33 -25.23 52.99
N GLY A 911 4.62 -24.04 53.52
CA GLY A 911 4.64 -22.81 52.71
C GLY A 911 3.28 -22.42 52.09
N GLY A 912 2.15 -22.83 52.66
CA GLY A 912 0.82 -22.52 52.15
C GLY A 912 0.27 -23.49 51.10
N VAL A 913 1.09 -24.43 50.61
CA VAL A 913 0.67 -25.54 49.74
C VAL A 913 0.32 -26.76 50.61
N GLU A 914 -0.84 -27.37 50.35
CA GLU A 914 -1.22 -28.66 50.91
C GLU A 914 -0.57 -29.76 50.09
N GLU A 915 0.43 -30.43 50.66
CA GLU A 915 1.06 -31.61 50.06
C GLU A 915 0.53 -32.86 50.77
N THR A 916 0.05 -33.83 50.00
CA THR A 916 -0.26 -35.15 50.55
C THR A 916 1.03 -35.94 50.62
N VAL A 917 1.55 -36.13 51.82
CA VAL A 917 2.69 -37.01 52.06
C VAL A 917 2.19 -38.38 52.46
N GLU A 918 2.75 -39.38 51.82
CA GLU A 918 2.50 -40.78 52.15
C GLU A 918 3.50 -41.23 53.21
N GLU A 919 3.00 -41.77 54.31
CA GLU A 919 3.80 -42.30 55.41
C GLU A 919 3.41 -43.73 55.72
N TRP A 920 4.41 -44.55 56.04
CA TRP A 920 4.24 -45.95 56.41
C TRP A 920 4.31 -46.07 57.94
N LEU A 921 3.16 -46.17 58.62
CA LEU A 921 3.09 -46.19 60.07
C LEU A 921 2.99 -47.64 60.59
N PRO A 922 3.80 -48.05 61.59
CA PRO A 922 3.70 -49.37 62.17
C PRO A 922 2.37 -49.54 62.92
N ILE A 923 1.67 -50.62 62.63
CA ILE A 923 0.47 -51.06 63.32
C ILE A 923 0.64 -52.52 63.74
N ASP A 924 -0.13 -52.95 64.74
CA ASP A 924 -0.14 -54.34 65.17
C ASP A 924 -0.81 -55.21 64.10
N CYS A 925 -0.21 -56.37 63.83
CA CYS A 925 -0.75 -57.35 62.89
C CYS A 925 -0.66 -58.77 63.45
N LEU A 926 -1.45 -59.68 62.88
CA LEU A 926 -1.24 -61.11 63.07
C LEU A 926 -0.25 -61.61 62.02
N ARG A 927 0.83 -62.25 62.45
CA ARG A 927 1.83 -62.82 61.54
C ARG A 927 1.41 -64.20 61.08
N LEU A 928 1.45 -64.39 59.78
CA LEU A 928 1.20 -65.67 59.13
C LEU A 928 2.48 -66.16 58.46
N ARG A 929 2.66 -67.47 58.47
CA ARG A 929 3.57 -68.17 57.58
C ARG A 929 2.75 -68.81 56.48
N VAL A 930 2.86 -68.29 55.26
CA VAL A 930 2.07 -68.76 54.12
C VAL A 930 2.67 -70.08 53.64
N VAL A 931 1.95 -71.17 53.90
CA VAL A 931 2.37 -72.55 53.60
C VAL A 931 1.70 -73.10 52.34
N ALA A 932 0.57 -72.52 51.90
CA ALA A 932 0.02 -72.80 50.58
C ALA A 932 -0.61 -71.55 49.98
N LEU A 933 -0.58 -71.46 48.66
CA LEU A 933 -1.05 -70.30 47.92
C LEU A 933 -1.65 -70.72 46.59
N ARG A 934 -2.80 -70.12 46.25
CA ARG A 934 -3.33 -70.05 44.90
C ARG A 934 -3.49 -68.59 44.49
N ALA A 935 -2.68 -68.12 43.56
CA ALA A 935 -2.67 -66.74 43.07
C ALA A 935 -2.56 -66.72 41.54
N GLY A 936 -3.70 -66.61 40.86
CA GLY A 936 -3.76 -66.67 39.40
C GLY A 936 -3.15 -67.99 38.87
N PRO A 937 -2.06 -67.95 38.08
CA PRO A 937 -1.43 -69.14 37.51
C PRO A 937 -0.64 -69.99 38.53
N VAL A 938 -0.47 -69.52 39.77
CA VAL A 938 0.31 -70.21 40.79
C VAL A 938 -0.61 -71.03 41.69
N VAL A 939 -0.28 -72.32 41.87
CA VAL A 939 -0.77 -73.16 42.97
C VAL A 939 0.44 -73.84 43.61
N VAL A 940 0.51 -73.80 44.93
CA VAL A 940 1.63 -74.40 45.66
C VAL A 940 1.20 -74.72 47.10
N GLY A 941 1.70 -75.82 47.64
CA GLY A 941 1.52 -76.22 49.03
C GLY A 941 2.61 -77.20 49.47
N PRO A 942 2.59 -77.66 50.73
CA PRO A 942 3.55 -78.64 51.22
C PRO A 942 3.43 -79.93 50.41
N GLN A 943 4.57 -80.49 49.99
CA GLN A 943 4.59 -81.80 49.33
C GLN A 943 4.22 -82.87 50.36
N SER A 944 3.21 -83.69 50.05
CA SER A 944 2.76 -84.80 50.90
C SER A 944 3.75 -85.95 50.96
#